data_AF-A0A7X1XTI0-F1
#
_entry.id   AF-A0A7X1XTI0-F1
#
_cell.length_a   1.000
_cell.length_b   1.000
_cell.length_c   1.000
_cell.angle_alpha   90.00
_cell.angle_beta   90.00
_cell.angle_gamma   90.00
#
_symmetry.space_group_name_H-M   'P 1'
#
loop_
_entity.id
_entity.type
_entity.pdbx_description
1 polymer ?
#
loop_
_entity_poly.entity_id
_entity_poly.type
_entity_poly.pdbx_seq_one_letter_code
_entity_poly.pdbx_strand_id
1 'polypeptide(L)'
;MNTLGCRPCFTGSLTTGADTFVGGSSADVFNALTVKADGADASTLTGFDSIDGGAGNDTLNIYSNGVGKENASLPASATIKNIETINVYNQGGTAFSADGLDASKFVGATAINQIGTVAADVTNLAAGTVAGFNGTAATLSVTAAAAAATAAVSLTNVAEAATLEVSAAEGGVLNSVTVSGTRVDATPATPIDDLDLTVTAGKDVESLSINTSINSKLTVTNAGGKVLSTVDASASTGSINYITAGATVANIKTGAGNDTATLIFAGTATANAATLSTGAGNDVLNVNVTKGAATAVTATVDAGEGNDIINVSIDSATNAGVTYNVAAGAGDDTVVITGTVKTTDKIDGGAGTDTVSLVNNAALVADDYIVFNKVLTNFETLKLTVATTDFDASQLAANYTTVDLAADSIVTKVGAQALIANGDVTATANGFVLDADANTVGNQSTYAGTLNITEKLSGTVVASAQTVNLTVEGGKGDAIASNDVVLSGEAKSATVTLSAGTNTQGTAATTDDTLVASTVEITTGTGANGLKDLASLTLSGNGAADVTNADGTKLVNVDASGLNSVAFDGKAAAGLAYSSTNTAAETIKLGAGLDHVTLGASTYGAIDKVQGLNLVLNTAGDALDVTSDTIALDAGAVFTKFTTTQTDLDLALKDAAAGTSSNVVFQMGGNTYIFQDNAGAANHLLDAGDTVVQLTGQVNLDALVHALA
;
A
#
# COMPACT_ATOMS: atom_id res chain seq x y z
N MET A 1 -41.35 -14.24 -59.44
CA MET A 1 -41.93 -13.41 -58.36
C MET A 1 -42.19 -14.33 -57.19
N ASN A 2 -41.26 -14.37 -56.23
CA ASN A 2 -41.32 -15.18 -55.01
C ASN A 2 -41.64 -14.19 -53.89
N THR A 3 -42.89 -14.12 -53.45
CA THR A 3 -43.26 -13.33 -52.27
C THR A 3 -42.88 -14.12 -51.02
N LEU A 4 -41.62 -13.98 -50.62
CA LEU A 4 -41.16 -14.22 -49.25
C LEU A 4 -41.86 -13.20 -48.34
N GLY A 5 -43.11 -13.51 -47.97
CA GLY A 5 -43.82 -12.82 -46.91
C GLY A 5 -43.28 -13.34 -45.58
N CYS A 6 -42.48 -12.52 -44.90
CA CYS A 6 -42.21 -12.67 -43.48
C CYS A 6 -43.59 -12.74 -42.78
N ARG A 7 -43.96 -13.88 -42.18
CA ARG A 7 -45.20 -13.95 -41.40
C ARG A 7 -45.05 -12.97 -40.23
N PRO A 8 -46.05 -12.11 -39.96
CA PRO A 8 -45.97 -11.20 -38.82
C PRO A 8 -45.77 -12.01 -37.53
N CYS A 9 -44.92 -11.49 -36.65
CA CYS A 9 -44.75 -11.95 -35.27
C CYS A 9 -46.14 -12.14 -34.62
N PHE A 10 -46.40 -13.32 -34.07
CA PHE A 10 -47.56 -13.58 -33.24
C PHE A 10 -47.34 -12.93 -31.88
N THR A 11 -48.28 -12.11 -31.43
CA THR A 11 -48.32 -11.58 -30.06
C THR A 11 -49.69 -11.88 -29.47
N GLY A 12 -49.74 -12.74 -28.45
CA GLY A 12 -50.97 -13.22 -27.84
C GLY A 12 -50.94 -13.23 -26.32
N SER A 13 -52.12 -13.18 -25.70
CA SER A 13 -52.31 -13.37 -24.27
C SER A 13 -53.09 -14.66 -24.01
N LEU A 14 -52.68 -15.39 -22.98
CA LEU A 14 -53.42 -16.53 -22.46
C LEU A 14 -54.73 -16.07 -21.80
N THR A 15 -55.67 -16.99 -21.70
CA THR A 15 -56.98 -16.82 -21.09
C THR A 15 -57.08 -17.62 -19.79
N THR A 16 -58.17 -17.48 -19.04
CA THR A 16 -58.39 -18.32 -17.85
C THR A 16 -58.82 -19.76 -18.20
N GLY A 17 -58.98 -20.06 -19.49
CA GLY A 17 -59.36 -21.38 -19.99
C GLY A 17 -58.13 -22.21 -20.36
N ALA A 18 -58.37 -23.31 -21.07
CA ALA A 18 -57.30 -24.08 -21.69
C ALA A 18 -56.90 -23.42 -23.02
N ASP A 19 -55.63 -23.03 -23.14
CA ASP A 19 -55.11 -22.43 -24.36
C ASP A 19 -54.26 -23.42 -25.18
N THR A 20 -54.30 -23.30 -26.50
CA THR A 20 -53.40 -24.04 -27.40
C THR A 20 -52.83 -23.08 -28.41
N PHE A 21 -51.59 -22.66 -28.17
CA PHE A 21 -50.86 -21.74 -29.04
C PHE A 21 -49.68 -22.44 -29.71
N VAL A 22 -49.55 -22.19 -31.01
CA VAL A 22 -48.42 -22.63 -31.82
C VAL A 22 -47.93 -21.42 -32.61
N GLY A 23 -46.71 -20.99 -32.32
CA GLY A 23 -46.01 -19.93 -33.01
C GLY A 23 -45.57 -20.31 -34.43
N GLY A 24 -45.03 -19.33 -35.13
CA GLY A 24 -44.60 -19.37 -36.51
C GLY A 24 -43.11 -19.65 -36.66
N SER A 25 -42.50 -18.93 -37.59
CA SER A 25 -41.05 -18.95 -37.88
C SER A 25 -40.37 -17.63 -37.51
N SER A 26 -41.10 -16.75 -36.82
CA SER A 26 -40.72 -15.38 -36.47
C SER A 26 -40.50 -15.33 -34.95
N ALA A 27 -39.97 -14.24 -34.41
CA ALA A 27 -39.85 -14.07 -32.96
C ALA A 27 -41.22 -13.73 -32.36
N ASP A 28 -41.93 -14.72 -31.82
CA ASP A 28 -43.29 -14.60 -31.27
C ASP A 28 -43.29 -14.28 -29.76
N VAL A 29 -44.39 -13.70 -29.26
CA VAL A 29 -44.54 -13.28 -27.86
C VAL A 29 -45.86 -13.79 -27.27
N PHE A 30 -45.75 -14.54 -26.18
CA PHE A 30 -46.86 -15.09 -25.40
C PHE A 30 -46.93 -14.40 -24.04
N ASN A 31 -48.13 -14.06 -23.55
CA ASN A 31 -48.29 -13.36 -22.28
C ASN A 31 -49.30 -14.09 -21.37
N ALA A 32 -48.86 -14.57 -20.22
CA ALA A 32 -49.70 -15.01 -19.11
C ALA A 32 -49.90 -13.86 -18.12
N LEU A 33 -51.06 -13.20 -18.17
CA LEU A 33 -51.44 -12.07 -17.34
C LEU A 33 -52.07 -12.52 -16.00
N THR A 34 -52.06 -11.64 -14.99
CA THR A 34 -52.76 -11.85 -13.70
C THR A 34 -54.20 -11.36 -13.71
N VAL A 35 -54.76 -11.05 -14.88
CA VAL A 35 -56.11 -10.51 -15.04
C VAL A 35 -56.81 -11.17 -16.22
N LYS A 36 -58.12 -11.33 -16.13
CA LYS A 36 -58.97 -11.76 -17.25
C LYS A 36 -59.50 -10.56 -18.03
N ALA A 37 -60.19 -10.81 -19.15
CA ALA A 37 -60.64 -9.77 -20.08
C ALA A 37 -61.56 -8.69 -19.48
N ASP A 38 -62.24 -8.97 -18.35
CA ASP A 38 -63.08 -8.01 -17.63
C ASP A 38 -62.31 -7.15 -16.60
N GLY A 39 -60.99 -7.36 -16.48
CA GLY A 39 -60.10 -6.62 -15.59
C GLY A 39 -60.03 -7.16 -14.16
N ALA A 40 -60.76 -8.23 -13.80
CA ALA A 40 -60.60 -8.83 -12.49
C ALA A 40 -59.38 -9.76 -12.42
N ASP A 41 -58.82 -9.91 -11.23
CA ASP A 41 -57.67 -10.77 -10.95
C ASP A 41 -58.00 -12.24 -11.31
N ALA A 42 -57.08 -12.89 -12.04
CA ALA A 42 -57.17 -14.30 -12.40
C ALA A 42 -55.83 -14.85 -12.89
N SER A 43 -55.57 -16.13 -12.63
CA SER A 43 -54.50 -16.86 -13.33
C SER A 43 -54.92 -17.15 -14.78
N THR A 44 -54.03 -16.81 -15.72
CA THR A 44 -54.19 -17.18 -17.14
C THR A 44 -53.22 -18.28 -17.57
N LEU A 45 -52.19 -18.59 -16.77
CA LEU A 45 -51.43 -19.82 -16.94
C LEU A 45 -52.10 -20.94 -16.15
N THR A 46 -52.76 -21.86 -16.84
CA THR A 46 -53.58 -22.93 -16.29
C THR A 46 -53.05 -24.32 -16.63
N GLY A 47 -53.59 -25.34 -15.95
CA GLY A 47 -53.13 -26.73 -16.08
C GLY A 47 -53.25 -27.34 -17.48
N PHE A 48 -54.06 -26.79 -18.38
CA PHE A 48 -54.33 -27.41 -19.68
C PHE A 48 -53.71 -26.65 -20.86
N ASP A 49 -52.86 -25.66 -20.56
CA ASP A 49 -52.25 -24.86 -21.60
C ASP A 49 -51.17 -25.62 -22.35
N SER A 50 -51.16 -25.46 -23.68
CA SER A 50 -50.13 -25.97 -24.57
C SER A 50 -49.57 -24.83 -25.40
N ILE A 51 -48.33 -24.47 -25.12
CA ILE A 51 -47.63 -23.34 -25.74
C ILE A 51 -46.41 -23.90 -26.45
N ASP A 52 -46.37 -23.72 -27.77
CA ASP A 52 -45.26 -24.08 -28.65
C ASP A 52 -44.82 -22.84 -29.40
N GLY A 53 -43.61 -22.32 -29.21
CA GLY A 53 -43.15 -21.13 -29.95
C GLY A 53 -42.85 -21.42 -31.43
N GLY A 54 -42.63 -22.69 -31.79
CA GLY A 54 -42.30 -23.06 -33.17
C GLY A 54 -40.83 -22.83 -33.48
N ALA A 55 -40.52 -22.03 -34.50
CA ALA A 55 -39.17 -21.65 -34.84
C ALA A 55 -39.01 -20.14 -34.71
N GLY A 56 -37.86 -19.68 -34.23
CA GLY A 56 -37.68 -18.26 -33.98
C GLY A 56 -36.85 -18.05 -32.73
N ASN A 57 -36.92 -16.85 -32.18
CA ASN A 57 -36.47 -16.56 -30.83
C ASN A 57 -37.69 -16.03 -30.08
N ASP A 58 -38.45 -16.96 -29.51
CA ASP A 58 -39.77 -16.73 -28.96
C ASP A 58 -39.67 -16.34 -27.48
N THR A 59 -40.66 -15.58 -27.01
CA THR A 59 -40.69 -15.05 -25.65
C THR A 59 -42.01 -15.39 -24.95
N LEU A 60 -41.93 -15.92 -23.74
CA LEU A 60 -43.08 -16.06 -22.83
C LEU A 60 -42.92 -15.12 -21.64
N ASN A 61 -43.87 -14.21 -21.46
CA ASN A 61 -43.96 -13.34 -20.29
C ASN A 61 -45.02 -13.89 -19.33
N ILE A 62 -44.60 -14.24 -18.11
CA ILE A 62 -45.46 -14.69 -17.03
C ILE A 62 -45.51 -13.57 -16.00
N TYR A 63 -46.66 -12.92 -15.87
CA TYR A 63 -46.90 -11.96 -14.80
C TYR A 63 -47.48 -12.74 -13.62
N SER A 64 -46.83 -12.66 -12.47
CA SER A 64 -47.27 -13.33 -11.24
C SER A 64 -47.51 -12.32 -10.13
N ASN A 65 -48.46 -12.63 -9.26
CA ASN A 65 -48.77 -11.83 -8.07
C ASN A 65 -48.77 -12.73 -6.83
N GLY A 66 -47.82 -12.53 -5.92
CA GLY A 66 -47.71 -13.36 -4.72
C GLY A 66 -48.74 -13.07 -3.63
N VAL A 67 -49.46 -11.95 -3.71
CA VAL A 67 -50.49 -11.56 -2.72
C VAL A 67 -51.85 -12.20 -3.05
N GLY A 68 -52.25 -12.21 -4.32
CA GLY A 68 -53.47 -12.87 -4.81
C GLY A 68 -53.26 -14.31 -5.30
N LYS A 69 -51.99 -14.73 -5.47
CA LYS A 69 -51.54 -16.04 -5.97
C LYS A 69 -51.87 -16.30 -7.44
N GLU A 70 -52.16 -15.26 -8.23
CA GLU A 70 -52.33 -15.37 -9.67
C GLU A 70 -51.02 -15.74 -10.35
N ASN A 71 -51.05 -16.79 -11.19
CA ASN A 71 -49.88 -17.38 -11.84
C ASN A 71 -48.69 -17.62 -10.90
N ALA A 72 -48.94 -17.86 -9.61
CA ALA A 72 -47.88 -17.95 -8.60
C ALA A 72 -47.18 -19.32 -8.53
N SER A 73 -47.56 -20.27 -9.38
CA SER A 73 -46.89 -21.56 -9.56
C SER A 73 -47.03 -22.04 -11.00
N LEU A 74 -46.13 -22.93 -11.44
CA LEU A 74 -46.24 -23.56 -12.74
C LEU A 74 -47.24 -24.72 -12.66
N PRO A 75 -48.32 -24.72 -13.47
CA PRO A 75 -49.28 -25.81 -13.47
C PRO A 75 -48.62 -27.13 -13.92
N ALA A 76 -48.86 -28.20 -13.16
CA ALA A 76 -48.15 -29.48 -13.37
C ALA A 76 -48.30 -30.07 -14.77
N SER A 77 -49.46 -29.85 -15.40
CA SER A 77 -49.84 -30.41 -16.71
C SER A 77 -49.75 -29.42 -17.89
N ALA A 78 -49.36 -28.16 -17.65
CA ALA A 78 -49.09 -27.23 -18.74
C ALA A 78 -47.86 -27.70 -19.55
N THR A 79 -47.87 -27.46 -20.85
CA THR A 79 -46.73 -27.79 -21.73
C THR A 79 -46.20 -26.52 -22.38
N ILE A 80 -44.91 -26.23 -22.17
CA ILE A 80 -44.23 -25.07 -22.73
C ILE A 80 -42.98 -25.57 -23.43
N LYS A 81 -42.90 -25.38 -24.75
CA LYS A 81 -41.78 -25.87 -25.57
C LYS A 81 -41.43 -24.90 -26.70
N ASN A 82 -40.19 -24.99 -27.18
CA ASN A 82 -39.65 -24.15 -28.26
C ASN A 82 -39.87 -22.66 -27.98
N ILE A 83 -39.60 -22.23 -26.74
CA ILE A 83 -39.60 -20.81 -26.36
C ILE A 83 -38.27 -20.53 -25.69
N GLU A 84 -37.45 -19.70 -26.32
CA GLU A 84 -36.06 -19.46 -25.93
C GLU A 84 -35.93 -18.53 -24.72
N THR A 85 -36.82 -17.55 -24.59
CA THR A 85 -36.79 -16.56 -23.50
C THR A 85 -38.05 -16.64 -22.64
N ILE A 86 -37.88 -16.96 -21.36
CA ILE A 86 -38.94 -16.94 -20.37
C ILE A 86 -38.72 -15.77 -19.42
N ASN A 87 -39.68 -14.86 -19.29
CA ASN A 87 -39.65 -13.76 -18.34
C ASN A 87 -40.74 -13.95 -17.31
N VAL A 88 -40.38 -14.06 -16.04
CA VAL A 88 -41.29 -14.16 -14.90
C VAL A 88 -41.25 -12.84 -14.14
N TYR A 89 -42.29 -12.03 -14.29
CA TYR A 89 -42.48 -10.77 -13.59
C TYR A 89 -43.13 -11.03 -12.23
N ASN A 90 -42.30 -11.17 -11.20
CA ASN A 90 -42.74 -11.44 -9.83
C ASN A 90 -43.11 -10.15 -9.10
N GLN A 91 -44.41 -9.92 -8.90
CA GLN A 91 -44.92 -8.75 -8.18
C GLN A 91 -45.48 -9.11 -6.80
N GLY A 92 -44.82 -8.61 -5.74
CA GLY A 92 -45.28 -8.72 -4.34
C GLY A 92 -45.38 -10.16 -3.79
N GLY A 93 -45.35 -10.30 -2.47
CA GLY A 93 -45.52 -11.61 -1.80
C GLY A 93 -44.47 -12.67 -2.18
N THR A 94 -44.84 -13.94 -2.11
CA THR A 94 -43.91 -15.08 -2.30
C THR A 94 -44.23 -15.90 -3.57
N ALA A 95 -44.43 -15.23 -4.71
CA ALA A 95 -44.68 -15.92 -5.99
C ALA A 95 -43.60 -16.97 -6.29
N PHE A 96 -44.00 -18.18 -6.69
CA PHE A 96 -43.14 -19.35 -6.94
C PHE A 96 -42.29 -19.84 -5.75
N SER A 97 -42.44 -19.30 -4.53
CA SER A 97 -41.54 -19.61 -3.41
C SER A 97 -41.73 -20.98 -2.75
N ALA A 98 -42.92 -21.59 -2.87
CA ALA A 98 -43.23 -22.82 -2.16
C ALA A 98 -42.67 -24.07 -2.86
N ASP A 99 -42.65 -24.04 -4.20
CA ASP A 99 -42.25 -25.17 -5.05
C ASP A 99 -41.01 -24.83 -5.92
N GLY A 100 -40.55 -23.58 -5.89
CA GLY A 100 -39.53 -23.07 -6.81
C GLY A 100 -40.04 -22.89 -8.23
N LEU A 101 -39.16 -22.39 -9.10
CA LEU A 101 -39.34 -22.32 -10.55
C LEU A 101 -38.63 -23.51 -11.20
N ASP A 102 -39.39 -24.56 -11.51
CA ASP A 102 -38.88 -25.77 -12.18
C ASP A 102 -38.58 -25.50 -13.67
N ALA A 103 -37.31 -25.30 -13.99
CA ALA A 103 -36.84 -25.00 -15.34
C ALA A 103 -37.10 -26.13 -16.34
N SER A 104 -37.29 -27.38 -15.88
CA SER A 104 -37.58 -28.52 -16.76
C SER A 104 -38.92 -28.40 -17.48
N LYS A 105 -39.80 -27.50 -17.03
CA LYS A 105 -41.09 -27.19 -17.66
C LYS A 105 -40.97 -26.35 -18.93
N PHE A 106 -39.81 -25.74 -19.20
CA PHE A 106 -39.58 -24.89 -20.36
C PHE A 106 -38.64 -25.57 -21.36
N VAL A 107 -39.19 -26.48 -22.17
CA VAL A 107 -38.37 -27.29 -23.09
C VAL A 107 -37.83 -26.43 -24.23
N GLY A 108 -36.51 -26.28 -24.32
CA GLY A 108 -35.85 -25.45 -25.34
C GLY A 108 -35.51 -24.03 -24.88
N ALA A 109 -35.79 -23.67 -23.63
CA ALA A 109 -35.42 -22.36 -23.09
C ALA A 109 -33.91 -22.17 -23.01
N THR A 110 -33.43 -21.03 -23.48
CA THR A 110 -32.04 -20.58 -23.35
C THR A 110 -31.87 -19.56 -22.21
N ALA A 111 -32.94 -18.86 -21.83
CA ALA A 111 -32.95 -17.92 -20.72
C ALA A 111 -34.25 -17.99 -19.94
N ILE A 112 -34.14 -18.04 -18.61
CA ILE A 112 -35.26 -17.99 -17.67
C ILE A 112 -34.99 -16.85 -16.68
N ASN A 113 -35.67 -15.72 -16.89
CA ASN A 113 -35.43 -14.48 -16.17
C ASN A 113 -36.52 -14.25 -15.11
N GLN A 114 -36.12 -14.02 -13.88
CA GLN A 114 -37.00 -13.53 -12.81
C GLN A 114 -36.80 -12.03 -12.64
N ILE A 115 -37.88 -11.27 -12.74
CA ILE A 115 -37.87 -9.80 -12.78
C ILE A 115 -38.77 -9.28 -11.65
N GLY A 116 -38.22 -8.45 -10.77
CA GLY A 116 -38.95 -7.84 -9.67
C GLY A 116 -38.21 -7.93 -8.34
N THR A 117 -38.85 -7.49 -7.26
CA THR A 117 -38.22 -7.39 -5.94
C THR A 117 -38.09 -8.74 -5.23
N VAL A 118 -38.76 -9.79 -5.71
CA VAL A 118 -38.73 -11.15 -5.17
C VAL A 118 -38.33 -12.16 -6.24
N ALA A 119 -37.57 -13.17 -5.83
CA ALA A 119 -37.13 -14.27 -6.68
C ALA A 119 -37.41 -15.60 -5.97
N ALA A 120 -37.75 -16.63 -6.74
CA ALA A 120 -37.86 -18.00 -6.27
C ALA A 120 -36.62 -18.81 -6.63
N ASP A 121 -36.43 -19.95 -5.96
CA ASP A 121 -35.37 -20.89 -6.28
C ASP A 121 -35.59 -21.46 -7.69
N VAL A 122 -34.57 -21.45 -8.54
CA VAL A 122 -34.63 -22.09 -9.86
C VAL A 122 -34.17 -23.54 -9.71
N THR A 123 -35.00 -24.51 -10.10
CA THR A 123 -34.66 -25.94 -10.00
C THR A 123 -34.60 -26.60 -11.36
N ASN A 124 -33.86 -27.72 -11.47
CA ASN A 124 -33.67 -28.48 -12.69
C ASN A 124 -33.15 -27.65 -13.88
N LEU A 125 -32.27 -26.68 -13.64
CA LEU A 125 -31.69 -25.87 -14.71
C LEU A 125 -30.88 -26.77 -15.67
N ALA A 126 -31.26 -26.78 -16.94
CA ALA A 126 -30.57 -27.56 -17.96
C ALA A 126 -29.23 -26.92 -18.35
N ALA A 127 -28.28 -27.74 -18.81
CA ALA A 127 -27.05 -27.24 -19.41
C ALA A 127 -27.37 -26.37 -20.64
N GLY A 128 -26.73 -25.20 -20.75
CA GLY A 128 -26.98 -24.24 -21.83
C GLY A 128 -28.13 -23.26 -21.59
N THR A 129 -28.90 -23.41 -20.50
CA THR A 129 -29.91 -22.44 -20.08
C THR A 129 -29.33 -21.50 -19.02
N VAL A 130 -29.62 -20.20 -19.12
CA VAL A 130 -29.21 -19.18 -18.17
C VAL A 130 -30.37 -18.83 -17.22
N ALA A 131 -30.12 -18.89 -15.91
CA ALA A 131 -31.02 -18.33 -14.90
C ALA A 131 -30.72 -16.84 -14.71
N GLY A 132 -31.67 -15.96 -15.07
CA GLY A 132 -31.55 -14.51 -14.93
C GLY A 132 -32.27 -13.98 -13.70
N PHE A 133 -31.66 -13.04 -12.98
CA PHE A 133 -32.29 -12.33 -11.86
C PHE A 133 -32.16 -10.82 -12.07
N ASN A 134 -33.28 -10.10 -12.01
CA ASN A 134 -33.32 -8.66 -12.31
C ASN A 134 -34.07 -7.85 -11.25
N GLY A 135 -33.38 -6.91 -10.59
CA GLY A 135 -34.00 -5.93 -9.70
C GLY A 135 -34.42 -6.48 -8.33
N THR A 136 -33.77 -7.54 -7.85
CA THR A 136 -34.09 -8.21 -6.58
C THR A 136 -33.00 -8.01 -5.51
N ALA A 137 -33.38 -8.14 -4.25
CA ALA A 137 -32.50 -8.18 -3.08
C ALA A 137 -32.61 -9.50 -2.29
N ALA A 138 -33.32 -10.49 -2.84
CA ALA A 138 -33.52 -11.78 -2.18
C ALA A 138 -32.26 -12.65 -2.23
N THR A 139 -32.17 -13.64 -1.35
CA THR A 139 -31.27 -14.78 -1.53
C THR A 139 -31.67 -15.54 -2.78
N LEU A 140 -30.70 -15.85 -3.63
CA LEU A 140 -30.89 -16.49 -4.93
C LEU A 140 -30.38 -17.92 -4.87
N SER A 141 -31.13 -18.85 -5.45
CA SER A 141 -30.75 -20.27 -5.51
C SER A 141 -30.99 -20.83 -6.90
N VAL A 142 -30.02 -21.60 -7.40
CA VAL A 142 -30.07 -22.29 -8.69
C VAL A 142 -29.58 -23.73 -8.52
N THR A 143 -30.47 -24.68 -8.72
CA THR A 143 -30.15 -26.11 -8.72
C THR A 143 -30.12 -26.64 -10.16
N ALA A 144 -28.94 -27.05 -10.61
CA ALA A 144 -28.74 -27.69 -11.90
C ALA A 144 -29.43 -29.06 -11.96
N ALA A 145 -30.00 -29.42 -13.12
CA ALA A 145 -30.53 -30.75 -13.35
C ALA A 145 -29.46 -31.83 -13.15
N ALA A 146 -29.85 -33.04 -12.74
CA ALA A 146 -28.89 -34.09 -12.38
C ALA A 146 -27.87 -34.43 -13.49
N ALA A 147 -28.27 -34.36 -14.77
CA ALA A 147 -27.39 -34.61 -15.91
C ALA A 147 -26.63 -33.37 -16.41
N ALA A 148 -26.89 -32.19 -15.86
CA ALA A 148 -26.26 -30.95 -16.28
C ALA A 148 -24.88 -30.81 -15.60
N ALA A 149 -23.83 -30.79 -16.42
CA ALA A 149 -22.47 -30.52 -15.94
C ALA A 149 -22.19 -29.02 -15.72
N THR A 150 -23.04 -28.15 -16.28
CA THR A 150 -22.85 -26.69 -16.27
C THR A 150 -24.09 -25.97 -15.75
N ALA A 151 -23.90 -24.88 -15.00
CA ALA A 151 -24.96 -23.93 -14.65
C ALA A 151 -24.52 -22.49 -14.98
N ALA A 152 -25.43 -21.67 -15.48
CA ALA A 152 -25.16 -20.27 -15.82
C ALA A 152 -26.19 -19.35 -15.16
N VAL A 153 -25.69 -18.28 -14.54
CA VAL A 153 -26.48 -17.26 -13.85
C VAL A 153 -26.14 -15.88 -14.39
N SER A 154 -27.16 -15.05 -14.60
CA SER A 154 -27.01 -13.65 -14.97
C SER A 154 -27.72 -12.76 -13.96
N LEU A 155 -26.99 -11.82 -13.38
CA LEU A 155 -27.50 -10.84 -12.43
C LEU A 155 -27.64 -9.49 -13.14
N THR A 156 -28.74 -8.79 -12.94
CA THR A 156 -28.95 -7.45 -13.50
C THR A 156 -29.60 -6.57 -12.45
N ASN A 157 -28.94 -5.48 -12.04
CA ASN A 157 -29.46 -4.61 -10.99
C ASN A 157 -29.85 -5.37 -9.70
N VAL A 158 -29.09 -6.40 -9.36
CA VAL A 158 -29.29 -7.16 -8.11
C VAL A 158 -28.63 -6.40 -6.97
N ALA A 159 -29.33 -6.24 -5.85
CA ALA A 159 -28.83 -5.48 -4.71
C ALA A 159 -27.61 -6.16 -4.07
N GLU A 160 -26.72 -5.36 -3.47
CA GLU A 160 -25.50 -5.83 -2.81
C GLU A 160 -25.73 -6.77 -1.61
N ALA A 161 -26.90 -6.74 -0.98
CA ALA A 161 -27.26 -7.64 0.11
C ALA A 161 -27.65 -9.06 -0.36
N ALA A 162 -27.88 -9.27 -1.67
CA ALA A 162 -28.28 -10.56 -2.20
C ALA A 162 -27.11 -11.56 -2.19
N THR A 163 -27.39 -12.80 -1.82
CA THR A 163 -26.45 -13.93 -1.90
C THR A 163 -26.87 -14.89 -3.02
N LEU A 164 -25.94 -15.70 -3.53
CA LEU A 164 -26.21 -16.68 -4.59
C LEU A 164 -25.69 -18.08 -4.23
N GLU A 165 -26.59 -19.07 -4.26
CA GLU A 165 -26.24 -20.48 -4.20
C GLU A 165 -26.44 -21.16 -5.57
N VAL A 166 -25.44 -21.90 -6.02
CA VAL A 166 -25.52 -22.75 -7.20
C VAL A 166 -25.14 -24.17 -6.83
N SER A 167 -26.05 -25.14 -7.03
CA SER A 167 -25.85 -26.51 -6.59
C SER A 167 -26.22 -27.53 -7.66
N ALA A 168 -25.66 -28.74 -7.55
CA ALA A 168 -26.17 -29.89 -8.27
C ALA A 168 -27.45 -30.42 -7.60
N ALA A 169 -28.41 -30.92 -8.39
CA ALA A 169 -29.43 -31.82 -7.85
C ALA A 169 -28.79 -33.05 -7.17
N GLU A 170 -29.55 -33.74 -6.31
CA GLU A 170 -29.07 -34.95 -5.62
C GLU A 170 -28.52 -35.98 -6.63
N GLY A 171 -27.26 -36.40 -6.43
CA GLY A 171 -26.56 -37.31 -7.34
C GLY A 171 -26.15 -36.71 -8.69
N GLY A 172 -26.29 -35.39 -8.88
CA GLY A 172 -25.96 -34.69 -10.11
C GLY A 172 -24.47 -34.51 -10.37
N VAL A 173 -24.11 -33.99 -11.55
CA VAL A 173 -22.72 -33.97 -12.09
C VAL A 173 -22.14 -32.57 -12.32
N LEU A 174 -22.69 -31.54 -11.67
CA LEU A 174 -22.27 -30.13 -11.86
C LEU A 174 -20.76 -29.95 -11.59
N ASN A 175 -20.02 -29.53 -12.60
CA ASN A 175 -18.58 -29.29 -12.52
C ASN A 175 -18.15 -27.93 -13.12
N SER A 176 -19.08 -27.11 -13.60
CA SER A 176 -18.81 -25.77 -14.08
C SER A 176 -19.96 -24.81 -13.77
N VAL A 177 -19.63 -23.62 -13.25
CA VAL A 177 -20.58 -22.54 -12.97
C VAL A 177 -20.09 -21.26 -13.63
N THR A 178 -21.00 -20.51 -14.26
CA THR A 178 -20.72 -19.16 -14.76
C THR A 178 -21.69 -18.16 -14.14
N VAL A 179 -21.18 -17.07 -13.59
CA VAL A 179 -21.96 -15.97 -13.02
C VAL A 179 -21.57 -14.68 -13.73
N SER A 180 -22.53 -13.90 -14.19
CA SER A 180 -22.26 -12.70 -14.98
C SER A 180 -23.23 -11.58 -14.65
N GLY A 181 -22.89 -10.37 -15.10
CA GLY A 181 -23.80 -9.22 -15.10
C GLY A 181 -23.44 -8.14 -14.08
N THR A 182 -24.44 -7.44 -13.52
CA THR A 182 -24.25 -6.24 -12.69
C THR A 182 -25.01 -6.29 -11.37
N ARG A 183 -24.43 -5.64 -10.36
CA ARG A 183 -25.04 -5.40 -9.06
C ARG A 183 -25.21 -3.90 -8.81
N VAL A 184 -26.09 -3.54 -7.89
CA VAL A 184 -26.36 -2.15 -7.51
C VAL A 184 -26.15 -1.94 -6.01
N ASP A 185 -25.52 -0.81 -5.70
CA ASP A 185 -25.31 -0.30 -4.36
C ASP A 185 -26.63 0.28 -3.80
N ALA A 186 -27.05 -0.15 -2.61
CA ALA A 186 -28.22 0.42 -1.95
C ALA A 186 -27.89 1.72 -1.18
N THR A 187 -26.61 1.94 -0.87
CA THR A 187 -26.07 3.07 -0.11
C THR A 187 -24.80 3.64 -0.76
N PRO A 188 -24.90 4.68 -1.63
CA PRO A 188 -23.81 5.24 -2.47
C PRO A 188 -22.52 5.72 -1.78
N ALA A 189 -22.43 5.60 -0.45
CA ALA A 189 -21.30 6.03 0.36
C ALA A 189 -20.23 4.95 0.57
N THR A 190 -20.50 3.70 0.20
CA THR A 190 -19.55 2.57 0.33
C THR A 190 -19.30 1.91 -1.03
N PRO A 191 -18.13 1.29 -1.25
CA PRO A 191 -17.97 0.35 -2.37
C PRO A 191 -19.03 -0.76 -2.28
N ILE A 192 -19.47 -1.27 -3.44
CA ILE A 192 -20.36 -2.44 -3.50
C ILE A 192 -19.66 -3.63 -2.87
N ASP A 193 -20.31 -4.29 -1.90
CA ASP A 193 -19.79 -5.52 -1.30
C ASP A 193 -19.65 -6.66 -2.33
N ASP A 194 -18.70 -7.56 -2.09
CA ASP A 194 -18.54 -8.78 -2.89
C ASP A 194 -19.82 -9.64 -2.86
N LEU A 195 -20.08 -10.40 -3.94
CA LEU A 195 -21.15 -11.39 -3.96
C LEU A 195 -20.77 -12.60 -3.10
N ASP A 196 -21.57 -12.88 -2.06
CA ASP A 196 -21.50 -14.17 -1.36
C ASP A 196 -21.98 -15.28 -2.31
N LEU A 197 -21.02 -15.97 -2.95
CA LEU A 197 -21.25 -17.02 -3.93
C LEU A 197 -20.93 -18.39 -3.32
N THR A 198 -21.94 -19.23 -3.16
CA THR A 198 -21.78 -20.63 -2.75
C THR A 198 -21.97 -21.55 -3.93
N VAL A 199 -21.00 -22.44 -4.19
CA VAL A 199 -21.08 -23.45 -5.24
C VAL A 199 -20.91 -24.85 -4.66
N THR A 200 -21.88 -25.72 -4.92
CA THR A 200 -21.83 -27.13 -4.51
C THR A 200 -21.58 -28.00 -5.74
N ALA A 201 -20.36 -28.54 -5.85
CA ALA A 201 -20.00 -29.47 -6.91
C ALA A 201 -20.85 -30.75 -6.84
N GLY A 202 -21.12 -31.34 -8.01
CA GLY A 202 -21.84 -32.60 -8.12
C GLY A 202 -21.12 -33.79 -7.51
N LYS A 203 -21.83 -34.91 -7.41
CA LYS A 203 -21.29 -36.17 -6.92
C LYS A 203 -20.13 -36.64 -7.81
N ASP A 204 -19.06 -37.14 -7.19
CA ASP A 204 -17.88 -37.69 -7.87
C ASP A 204 -17.13 -36.69 -8.77
N VAL A 205 -17.29 -35.38 -8.53
CA VAL A 205 -16.57 -34.30 -9.22
C VAL A 205 -15.24 -34.03 -8.51
N GLU A 206 -14.13 -34.13 -9.25
CA GLU A 206 -12.77 -33.92 -8.74
C GLU A 206 -12.22 -32.52 -9.06
N SER A 207 -12.83 -31.82 -10.03
CA SER A 207 -12.47 -30.49 -10.49
C SER A 207 -13.72 -29.67 -10.77
N LEU A 208 -13.79 -28.46 -10.21
CA LEU A 208 -14.88 -27.51 -10.40
C LEU A 208 -14.36 -26.23 -11.06
N SER A 209 -14.95 -25.83 -12.18
CA SER A 209 -14.66 -24.55 -12.85
C SER A 209 -15.68 -23.48 -12.45
N ILE A 210 -15.23 -22.27 -12.13
CA ILE A 210 -16.10 -21.17 -11.69
C ILE A 210 -15.68 -19.88 -12.37
N ASN A 211 -16.53 -19.35 -13.24
CA ASN A 211 -16.21 -18.14 -13.99
C ASN A 211 -17.16 -17.03 -13.57
N THR A 212 -16.67 -16.00 -12.89
CA THR A 212 -17.47 -14.85 -12.50
C THR A 212 -16.90 -13.54 -13.03
N SER A 213 -17.78 -12.68 -13.55
CA SER A 213 -17.44 -11.29 -13.90
C SER A 213 -17.71 -10.32 -12.75
N ILE A 214 -18.11 -10.82 -11.58
CA ILE A 214 -18.54 -10.07 -10.42
C ILE A 214 -17.61 -10.42 -9.26
N ASN A 215 -17.13 -9.42 -8.53
CA ASN A 215 -16.34 -9.65 -7.33
C ASN A 215 -17.10 -10.54 -6.36
N SER A 216 -16.48 -11.61 -5.88
CA SER A 216 -17.16 -12.69 -5.18
C SER A 216 -16.36 -13.21 -4.00
N LYS A 217 -17.04 -13.33 -2.87
CA LYS A 217 -16.61 -14.17 -1.76
C LYS A 217 -17.08 -15.59 -2.03
N LEU A 218 -16.14 -16.45 -2.42
CA LEU A 218 -16.41 -17.77 -2.94
C LEU A 218 -16.36 -18.82 -1.83
N THR A 219 -17.44 -19.59 -1.68
CA THR A 219 -17.48 -20.82 -0.89
C THR A 219 -17.73 -22.01 -1.81
N VAL A 220 -16.87 -23.02 -1.74
CA VAL A 220 -17.02 -24.25 -2.53
C VAL A 220 -17.25 -25.43 -1.61
N THR A 221 -18.27 -26.24 -1.92
CA THR A 221 -18.54 -27.52 -1.27
C THR A 221 -18.67 -28.65 -2.30
N ASN A 222 -18.74 -29.89 -1.81
CA ASN A 222 -18.84 -31.09 -2.64
C ASN A 222 -20.01 -31.94 -2.15
N ALA A 223 -20.89 -32.37 -3.06
CA ALA A 223 -22.00 -33.28 -2.77
C ALA A 223 -21.53 -34.71 -2.36
N GLY A 224 -20.24 -34.98 -2.42
CA GLY A 224 -19.60 -36.19 -1.88
C GLY A 224 -19.30 -37.24 -2.94
N GLY A 225 -18.83 -38.41 -2.50
CA GLY A 225 -18.25 -39.42 -3.38
C GLY A 225 -16.74 -39.24 -3.50
N LYS A 226 -16.23 -38.88 -4.68
CA LYS A 226 -14.83 -38.50 -4.85
C LYS A 226 -14.49 -37.17 -4.18
N VAL A 227 -13.21 -36.98 -3.85
CA VAL A 227 -12.69 -35.77 -3.24
C VAL A 227 -12.52 -34.68 -4.29
N LEU A 228 -13.07 -33.49 -4.04
CA LEU A 228 -12.80 -32.31 -4.85
C LEU A 228 -11.36 -31.86 -4.59
N SER A 229 -10.52 -31.92 -5.62
CA SER A 229 -9.09 -31.62 -5.55
C SER A 229 -8.71 -30.33 -6.26
N THR A 230 -9.56 -29.85 -7.17
CA THR A 230 -9.28 -28.67 -8.01
C THR A 230 -10.46 -27.71 -8.00
N VAL A 231 -10.17 -26.43 -7.75
CA VAL A 231 -11.07 -25.30 -7.98
C VAL A 231 -10.38 -24.39 -9.00
N ASP A 232 -11.00 -24.22 -10.16
CA ASP A 232 -10.44 -23.45 -11.28
C ASP A 232 -11.35 -22.26 -11.60
N ALA A 233 -10.98 -21.10 -11.07
CA ALA A 233 -11.62 -19.82 -11.36
C ALA A 233 -10.81 -18.94 -12.31
N SER A 234 -9.89 -19.54 -13.09
CA SER A 234 -8.94 -18.80 -13.94
C SER A 234 -9.53 -17.95 -15.05
N ALA A 235 -10.77 -18.21 -15.47
CA ALA A 235 -11.47 -17.39 -16.45
C ALA A 235 -12.37 -16.31 -15.81
N SER A 236 -12.30 -16.13 -14.49
CA SER A 236 -12.98 -15.03 -13.80
C SER A 236 -12.30 -13.70 -14.10
N THR A 237 -13.11 -12.64 -14.17
CA THR A 237 -12.62 -11.26 -14.35
C THR A 237 -12.99 -10.37 -13.16
N GLY A 238 -13.91 -10.82 -12.30
CA GLY A 238 -14.13 -10.20 -10.99
C GLY A 238 -13.18 -10.78 -9.96
N SER A 239 -12.88 -10.01 -8.91
CA SER A 239 -12.07 -10.45 -7.78
C SER A 239 -12.67 -11.68 -7.09
N ILE A 240 -11.83 -12.63 -6.70
CA ILE A 240 -12.18 -13.84 -6.00
C ILE A 240 -11.55 -13.83 -4.61
N ASN A 241 -12.39 -13.81 -3.58
CA ASN A 241 -11.96 -14.12 -2.22
C ASN A 241 -12.31 -15.57 -1.89
N TYR A 242 -11.33 -16.46 -2.00
CA TYR A 242 -11.48 -17.90 -1.75
C TYR A 242 -10.62 -18.36 -0.58
N ILE A 243 -11.29 -18.71 0.51
CA ILE A 243 -10.67 -19.33 1.68
C ILE A 243 -11.07 -20.81 1.69
N THR A 244 -10.12 -21.71 1.48
CA THR A 244 -10.41 -23.15 1.51
C THR A 244 -10.94 -23.56 2.89
N ALA A 245 -12.13 -24.14 2.94
CA ALA A 245 -12.72 -24.66 4.17
C ALA A 245 -12.08 -25.98 4.66
N GLY A 246 -11.19 -26.61 3.87
CA GLY A 246 -10.57 -27.89 4.24
C GLY A 246 -9.30 -28.24 3.45
N ALA A 247 -8.49 -29.15 4.00
CA ALA A 247 -7.13 -29.48 3.53
C ALA A 247 -7.03 -30.37 2.28
N THR A 248 -8.13 -30.53 1.54
CA THR A 248 -8.26 -31.53 0.45
C THR A 248 -8.16 -30.94 -0.94
N VAL A 249 -8.44 -29.64 -1.11
CA VAL A 249 -8.26 -28.96 -2.39
C VAL A 249 -6.76 -28.73 -2.58
N ALA A 250 -6.18 -29.40 -3.57
CA ALA A 250 -4.76 -29.32 -3.87
C ALA A 250 -4.44 -28.22 -4.87
N ASN A 251 -5.37 -27.95 -5.80
CA ASN A 251 -5.14 -27.03 -6.92
C ASN A 251 -6.19 -25.91 -6.90
N ILE A 252 -5.71 -24.67 -6.81
CA ILE A 252 -6.54 -23.46 -6.84
C ILE A 252 -6.03 -22.59 -7.98
N LYS A 253 -6.94 -22.11 -8.82
CA LYS A 253 -6.66 -21.05 -9.79
C LYS A 253 -7.66 -19.92 -9.65
N THR A 254 -7.21 -18.67 -9.72
CA THR A 254 -8.07 -17.48 -9.81
C THR A 254 -7.72 -16.65 -11.05
N GLY A 255 -8.43 -15.55 -11.25
CA GLY A 255 -8.58 -14.87 -12.54
C GLY A 255 -7.85 -13.53 -12.61
N ALA A 256 -8.37 -12.60 -13.42
CA ALA A 256 -7.73 -11.30 -13.69
C ALA A 256 -8.21 -10.15 -12.74
N GLY A 257 -8.85 -10.49 -11.63
CA GLY A 257 -9.24 -9.52 -10.60
C GLY A 257 -8.22 -9.50 -9.47
N ASN A 258 -8.28 -8.49 -8.58
CA ASN A 258 -7.48 -8.51 -7.35
C ASN A 258 -8.00 -9.63 -6.44
N ASP A 259 -7.33 -10.77 -6.45
CA ASP A 259 -7.78 -12.00 -5.84
C ASP A 259 -7.18 -12.18 -4.43
N THR A 260 -7.90 -12.89 -3.57
CA THR A 260 -7.38 -13.36 -2.29
C THR A 260 -7.64 -14.84 -2.18
N ALA A 261 -6.57 -15.64 -2.16
CA ALA A 261 -6.68 -17.09 -2.18
C ALA A 261 -5.84 -17.72 -1.05
N THR A 262 -6.46 -18.65 -0.33
CA THR A 262 -5.77 -19.42 0.71
C THR A 262 -5.70 -20.89 0.33
N LEU A 263 -4.49 -21.42 0.19
CA LEU A 263 -4.23 -22.84 0.00
C LEU A 263 -3.89 -23.49 1.34
N ILE A 264 -4.78 -24.37 1.82
CA ILE A 264 -4.50 -25.28 2.93
C ILE A 264 -4.45 -26.70 2.37
N PHE A 265 -3.31 -27.37 2.43
CA PHE A 265 -3.16 -28.73 1.92
C PHE A 265 -2.30 -29.62 2.81
N ALA A 266 -2.74 -30.86 3.02
CA ALA A 266 -1.96 -31.89 3.67
C ALA A 266 -1.74 -33.06 2.71
N GLY A 267 -0.48 -33.33 2.39
CA GLY A 267 -0.10 -34.43 1.49
C GLY A 267 -0.67 -35.78 1.95
N THR A 268 -1.08 -36.58 0.99
CA THR A 268 -1.55 -37.95 1.21
C THR A 268 -0.64 -38.94 0.48
N ALA A 269 -0.84 -40.25 0.71
CA ALA A 269 -0.07 -41.27 0.00
C ALA A 269 -0.23 -41.21 -1.53
N THR A 270 -1.31 -40.58 -2.03
CA THR A 270 -1.64 -40.50 -3.46
C THR A 270 -1.61 -39.07 -4.02
N ALA A 271 -1.69 -38.04 -3.17
CA ALA A 271 -1.63 -36.64 -3.57
C ALA A 271 -0.42 -35.97 -2.93
N ASN A 272 0.60 -35.72 -3.75
CA ASN A 272 1.92 -35.23 -3.34
C ASN A 272 2.32 -33.90 -4.01
N ALA A 273 1.34 -33.18 -4.56
CA ALA A 273 1.53 -31.86 -5.13
C ALA A 273 0.32 -30.97 -4.81
N ALA A 274 0.57 -29.68 -4.64
CA ALA A 274 -0.44 -28.65 -4.50
C ALA A 274 -0.03 -27.41 -5.30
N THR A 275 -0.99 -26.73 -5.90
CA THR A 275 -0.77 -25.53 -6.72
C THR A 275 -1.72 -24.42 -6.31
N LEU A 276 -1.21 -23.20 -6.17
CA LEU A 276 -2.02 -21.99 -6.09
C LEU A 276 -1.54 -21.05 -7.19
N SER A 277 -2.42 -20.65 -8.10
CA SER A 277 -2.08 -19.70 -9.16
C SER A 277 -3.16 -18.64 -9.28
N THR A 278 -2.74 -17.39 -9.43
CA THR A 278 -3.64 -16.27 -9.70
C THR A 278 -3.30 -15.67 -11.07
N GLY A 279 -4.03 -14.65 -11.50
CA GLY A 279 -3.94 -14.11 -12.85
C GLY A 279 -3.31 -12.73 -12.88
N ALA A 280 -4.01 -11.76 -13.46
CA ALA A 280 -3.60 -10.37 -13.37
C ALA A 280 -4.33 -9.70 -12.21
N GLY A 281 -3.73 -8.71 -11.56
CA GLY A 281 -4.34 -8.04 -10.41
C GLY A 281 -3.35 -7.98 -9.25
N ASN A 282 -3.62 -7.15 -8.25
CA ASN A 282 -2.81 -7.18 -7.03
C ASN A 282 -3.38 -8.25 -6.10
N ASP A 283 -2.74 -9.42 -6.08
CA ASP A 283 -3.28 -10.61 -5.44
C ASP A 283 -2.68 -10.84 -4.05
N VAL A 284 -3.44 -11.53 -3.19
CA VAL A 284 -2.98 -11.98 -1.87
C VAL A 284 -3.08 -13.49 -1.76
N LEU A 285 -1.92 -14.16 -1.74
CA LEU A 285 -1.79 -15.61 -1.72
C LEU A 285 -1.33 -16.08 -0.34
N ASN A 286 -2.09 -16.97 0.29
CA ASN A 286 -1.73 -17.55 1.59
C ASN A 286 -1.48 -19.06 1.43
N VAL A 287 -0.23 -19.50 1.65
CA VAL A 287 0.23 -20.85 1.29
C VAL A 287 0.60 -21.65 2.54
N ASN A 288 -0.26 -22.60 2.89
CA ASN A 288 -0.14 -23.46 4.06
C ASN A 288 -0.15 -24.94 3.65
N VAL A 289 1.02 -25.48 3.34
CA VAL A 289 1.17 -26.86 2.86
C VAL A 289 1.97 -27.69 3.85
N THR A 290 1.46 -28.88 4.18
CA THR A 290 2.15 -29.86 5.02
C THR A 290 2.35 -31.18 4.28
N LYS A 291 3.35 -31.97 4.69
CA LYS A 291 3.59 -33.27 4.07
C LYS A 291 2.48 -34.30 4.35
N GLY A 292 1.75 -34.13 5.47
CA GLY A 292 0.76 -35.10 5.96
C GLY A 292 1.30 -36.53 6.00
N ALA A 293 0.60 -37.44 5.31
CA ALA A 293 0.97 -38.85 5.17
C ALA A 293 1.88 -39.13 3.95
N ALA A 294 2.17 -38.13 3.11
CA ALA A 294 3.08 -38.26 1.99
C ALA A 294 4.54 -38.37 2.46
N THR A 295 5.39 -38.95 1.62
CA THR A 295 6.86 -38.96 1.84
C THR A 295 7.47 -37.60 1.55
N ALA A 296 6.97 -36.91 0.51
CA ALA A 296 7.31 -35.55 0.14
C ALA A 296 6.11 -34.88 -0.55
N VAL A 297 6.05 -33.55 -0.53
CA VAL A 297 5.04 -32.74 -1.23
C VAL A 297 5.72 -31.58 -1.96
N THR A 298 5.23 -31.23 -3.14
CA THR A 298 5.64 -29.98 -3.83
C THR A 298 4.49 -28.98 -3.81
N ALA A 299 4.73 -27.79 -3.26
CA ALA A 299 3.84 -26.64 -3.33
C ALA A 299 4.32 -25.73 -4.46
N THR A 300 3.49 -25.48 -5.47
CA THR A 300 3.79 -24.54 -6.56
C THR A 300 2.90 -23.32 -6.43
N VAL A 301 3.48 -22.13 -6.52
CA VAL A 301 2.80 -20.85 -6.37
C VAL A 301 3.18 -19.98 -7.57
N ASP A 302 2.20 -19.33 -8.18
CA ASP A 302 2.37 -18.43 -9.33
C ASP A 302 1.38 -17.26 -9.17
N ALA A 303 1.84 -16.08 -8.79
CA ALA A 303 0.95 -14.94 -8.52
C ALA A 303 0.59 -14.11 -9.78
N GLY A 304 1.36 -14.26 -10.86
CA GLY A 304 0.97 -13.77 -12.18
C GLY A 304 1.42 -12.33 -12.47
N GLU A 305 0.51 -11.45 -12.87
CA GLU A 305 0.84 -10.04 -13.15
C GLU A 305 0.21 -9.13 -12.10
N GLY A 306 0.93 -8.13 -11.61
CA GLY A 306 0.46 -7.19 -10.60
C GLY A 306 1.41 -7.12 -9.42
N ASN A 307 1.08 -6.31 -8.43
CA ASN A 307 1.90 -6.21 -7.22
C ASN A 307 1.33 -7.14 -6.15
N ASP A 308 1.90 -8.33 -6.05
CA ASP A 308 1.34 -9.43 -5.27
C ASP A 308 1.93 -9.55 -3.86
N ILE A 309 1.13 -10.09 -2.94
CA ILE A 309 1.58 -10.46 -1.60
C ILE A 309 1.45 -11.97 -1.42
N ILE A 310 2.58 -12.64 -1.23
CA ILE A 310 2.64 -14.09 -1.10
C ILE A 310 3.15 -14.46 0.30
N ASN A 311 2.23 -14.97 1.12
CA ASN A 311 2.54 -15.44 2.47
C ASN A 311 2.82 -16.94 2.46
N VAL A 312 4.07 -17.33 2.71
CA VAL A 312 4.52 -18.72 2.75
C VAL A 312 4.86 -19.12 4.18
N SER A 313 4.19 -20.16 4.69
CA SER A 313 4.54 -20.76 5.97
C SER A 313 5.36 -22.03 5.79
N ILE A 314 6.63 -21.96 6.19
CA ILE A 314 7.61 -23.06 6.15
C ILE A 314 7.90 -23.53 7.57
N ASP A 315 6.97 -24.27 8.18
CA ASP A 315 7.21 -24.89 9.49
C ASP A 315 8.24 -26.03 9.38
N SER A 316 9.43 -25.84 9.92
CA SER A 316 10.52 -26.82 9.86
C SER A 316 10.24 -28.13 10.60
N ALA A 317 9.30 -28.15 11.57
CA ALA A 317 8.95 -29.35 12.32
C ALA A 317 7.93 -30.25 11.60
N THR A 318 6.93 -29.65 10.94
CA THR A 318 5.87 -30.40 10.24
C THR A 318 6.05 -30.46 8.72
N ASN A 319 6.84 -29.56 8.13
CA ASN A 319 7.00 -29.38 6.67
C ASN A 319 8.40 -29.75 6.14
N ALA A 320 9.20 -30.53 6.89
CA ALA A 320 10.53 -30.97 6.45
C ALA A 320 10.51 -31.64 5.05
N GLY A 321 9.42 -32.34 4.69
CA GLY A 321 9.23 -33.00 3.39
C GLY A 321 8.52 -32.17 2.31
N VAL A 322 8.23 -30.88 2.55
CA VAL A 322 7.56 -30.01 1.55
C VAL A 322 8.61 -29.20 0.78
N THR A 323 8.54 -29.15 -0.54
CA THR A 323 9.36 -28.24 -1.37
C THR A 323 8.46 -27.14 -1.92
N TYR A 324 8.89 -25.89 -1.77
CA TYR A 324 8.18 -24.72 -2.30
C TYR A 324 8.82 -24.27 -3.61
N ASN A 325 8.00 -24.07 -4.64
CA ASN A 325 8.36 -23.48 -5.92
C ASN A 325 7.46 -22.26 -6.13
N VAL A 326 7.96 -21.09 -5.74
CA VAL A 326 7.22 -19.82 -5.76
C VAL A 326 7.77 -18.97 -6.90
N ALA A 327 6.88 -18.55 -7.79
CA ALA A 327 7.10 -17.45 -8.72
C ALA A 327 6.14 -16.33 -8.31
N ALA A 328 6.67 -15.16 -7.99
CA ALA A 328 5.83 -14.01 -7.69
C ALA A 328 5.23 -13.47 -8.98
N GLY A 329 6.05 -13.00 -9.92
CA GLY A 329 5.57 -12.81 -11.29
C GLY A 329 6.09 -11.55 -11.91
N ALA A 330 5.21 -10.73 -12.48
CA ALA A 330 5.56 -9.42 -13.01
C ALA A 330 4.86 -8.33 -12.20
N GLY A 331 5.62 -7.35 -11.71
CA GLY A 331 5.15 -6.29 -10.82
C GLY A 331 6.08 -6.16 -9.62
N ASP A 332 5.79 -5.24 -8.71
CA ASP A 332 6.61 -5.07 -7.50
C ASP A 332 6.05 -5.98 -6.39
N ASP A 333 6.57 -7.21 -6.31
CA ASP A 333 5.99 -8.26 -5.46
C ASP A 333 6.57 -8.29 -4.05
N THR A 334 5.80 -8.85 -3.10
CA THR A 334 6.25 -9.11 -1.74
C THR A 334 6.04 -10.57 -1.35
N VAL A 335 7.13 -11.30 -1.15
CA VAL A 335 7.10 -12.67 -0.62
C VAL A 335 7.47 -12.66 0.87
N VAL A 336 6.50 -12.98 1.72
CA VAL A 336 6.69 -13.09 3.18
C VAL A 336 6.88 -14.55 3.57
N ILE A 337 8.04 -14.87 4.14
CA ILE A 337 8.39 -16.22 4.54
C ILE A 337 8.48 -16.30 6.06
N THR A 338 7.66 -17.17 6.64
CA THR A 338 7.76 -17.56 8.04
C THR A 338 8.42 -18.94 8.14
N GLY A 339 9.57 -19.02 8.82
CA GLY A 339 10.34 -20.27 8.97
C GLY A 339 11.62 -20.31 8.14
N THR A 340 12.18 -21.52 7.94
CA THR A 340 13.51 -21.70 7.34
C THR A 340 13.43 -22.20 5.90
N VAL A 341 13.97 -21.42 4.97
CA VAL A 341 14.08 -21.78 3.55
C VAL A 341 15.13 -22.88 3.35
N LYS A 342 14.80 -23.90 2.55
CA LYS A 342 15.70 -25.01 2.22
C LYS A 342 16.34 -24.79 0.86
N THR A 343 17.48 -25.43 0.64
CA THR A 343 18.17 -25.43 -0.66
C THR A 343 17.41 -26.15 -1.78
N THR A 344 16.36 -26.90 -1.43
CA THR A 344 15.46 -27.53 -2.40
C THR A 344 14.28 -26.63 -2.78
N ASP A 345 14.03 -25.55 -2.03
CA ASP A 345 13.03 -24.57 -2.40
C ASP A 345 13.54 -23.73 -3.59
N LYS A 346 12.62 -23.16 -4.34
CA LYS A 346 12.89 -22.18 -5.39
C LYS A 346 11.92 -21.03 -5.17
N ILE A 347 12.45 -19.85 -4.88
CA ILE A 347 11.63 -18.68 -4.59
C ILE A 347 12.15 -17.54 -5.45
N ASP A 348 11.31 -17.11 -6.38
CA ASP A 348 11.65 -16.22 -7.46
C ASP A 348 10.72 -15.00 -7.41
N GLY A 349 11.28 -13.80 -7.23
CA GLY A 349 10.51 -12.54 -7.28
C GLY A 349 10.03 -12.20 -8.69
N GLY A 350 10.73 -12.67 -9.73
CA GLY A 350 10.32 -12.44 -11.10
C GLY A 350 10.80 -11.10 -11.65
N ALA A 351 9.89 -10.27 -12.15
CA ALA A 351 10.20 -9.04 -12.84
C ALA A 351 9.56 -7.83 -12.15
N GLY A 352 10.39 -6.93 -11.64
CA GLY A 352 9.94 -5.70 -10.99
C GLY A 352 10.97 -5.30 -9.95
N THR A 353 10.53 -4.60 -8.90
CA THR A 353 11.31 -4.37 -7.69
C THR A 353 10.77 -5.23 -6.56
N ASP A 354 11.30 -6.44 -6.44
CA ASP A 354 10.70 -7.46 -5.59
C ASP A 354 11.27 -7.43 -4.18
N THR A 355 10.41 -7.72 -3.20
CA THR A 355 10.76 -7.77 -1.77
C THR A 355 10.60 -9.19 -1.23
N VAL A 356 11.66 -9.71 -0.61
CA VAL A 356 11.56 -10.91 0.23
C VAL A 356 11.67 -10.53 1.70
N SER A 357 10.66 -10.89 2.49
CA SER A 357 10.59 -10.64 3.93
C SER A 357 10.79 -11.92 4.71
N LEU A 358 11.80 -11.92 5.58
CA LEU A 358 12.25 -13.10 6.32
C LEU A 358 12.14 -12.87 7.83
N VAL A 359 11.71 -13.92 8.54
CA VAL A 359 11.99 -14.06 9.96
C VAL A 359 13.40 -14.63 10.11
N ASN A 360 14.39 -13.76 10.23
CA ASN A 360 15.81 -14.12 10.30
C ASN A 360 16.26 -14.45 11.73
N ASN A 361 17.43 -15.10 11.82
CA ASN A 361 18.18 -15.14 13.07
C ASN A 361 18.87 -13.81 13.33
N ALA A 362 19.08 -13.47 14.61
CA ALA A 362 19.81 -12.26 14.96
C ALA A 362 21.27 -12.29 14.48
N ALA A 363 21.93 -13.45 14.58
CA ALA A 363 23.26 -13.66 14.02
C ALA A 363 23.15 -14.42 12.69
N LEU A 364 23.70 -13.82 11.63
CA LEU A 364 23.68 -14.37 10.27
C LEU A 364 24.99 -15.10 9.97
N VAL A 365 24.89 -16.35 9.55
CA VAL A 365 26.02 -17.21 9.22
C VAL A 365 26.14 -17.41 7.71
N ALA A 366 27.23 -18.03 7.27
CA ALA A 366 27.48 -18.31 5.85
C ALA A 366 26.32 -19.02 5.14
N ASP A 367 25.61 -19.91 5.85
CA ASP A 367 24.45 -20.64 5.31
C ASP A 367 23.29 -19.69 4.96
N ASP A 368 23.07 -18.63 5.74
CA ASP A 368 22.01 -17.65 5.47
C ASP A 368 22.29 -16.90 4.15
N TYR A 369 23.54 -16.48 3.93
CA TYR A 369 23.95 -15.82 2.68
C TYR A 369 23.89 -16.77 1.47
N ILE A 370 24.07 -18.09 1.66
CA ILE A 370 23.84 -19.05 0.59
C ILE A 370 22.37 -19.05 0.18
N VAL A 371 21.44 -19.04 1.15
CA VAL A 371 20.00 -18.96 0.88
C VAL A 371 19.67 -17.67 0.13
N PHE A 372 20.11 -16.52 0.64
CA PHE A 372 19.83 -15.21 0.02
C PHE A 372 20.34 -15.15 -1.43
N ASN A 373 21.51 -15.71 -1.70
CA ASN A 373 22.16 -15.53 -3.01
C ASN A 373 21.89 -16.64 -4.02
N LYS A 374 21.32 -17.78 -3.60
CA LYS A 374 21.18 -18.98 -4.45
C LYS A 374 19.77 -19.54 -4.49
N VAL A 375 18.98 -19.35 -3.44
CA VAL A 375 17.61 -19.88 -3.35
C VAL A 375 16.58 -18.79 -3.61
N LEU A 376 16.81 -17.59 -3.06
CA LEU A 376 16.03 -16.40 -3.31
C LEU A 376 16.60 -15.72 -4.58
N THR A 377 15.85 -15.71 -5.67
CA THR A 377 16.30 -15.13 -6.95
C THR A 377 15.41 -13.99 -7.38
N ASN A 378 15.98 -13.03 -8.12
CA ASN A 378 15.27 -11.84 -8.64
C ASN A 378 14.54 -11.08 -7.52
N PHE A 379 15.29 -10.75 -6.47
CA PHE A 379 14.83 -9.83 -5.42
C PHE A 379 15.77 -8.66 -5.32
N GLU A 380 15.23 -7.46 -5.21
CA GLU A 380 15.97 -6.21 -5.07
C GLU A 380 15.99 -5.76 -3.61
N THR A 381 14.97 -6.13 -2.84
CA THR A 381 14.83 -5.79 -1.42
C THR A 381 14.87 -7.03 -0.53
N LEU A 382 15.85 -7.06 0.39
CA LEU A 382 15.89 -8.02 1.49
C LEU A 382 15.33 -7.36 2.75
N LYS A 383 14.21 -7.86 3.27
CA LYS A 383 13.61 -7.40 4.53
C LYS A 383 13.87 -8.39 5.65
N LEU A 384 14.53 -7.93 6.70
CA LEU A 384 14.88 -8.69 7.90
C LEU A 384 14.04 -8.19 9.07
N THR A 385 13.14 -9.04 9.56
CA THR A 385 12.15 -8.67 10.58
C THR A 385 12.67 -8.82 12.02
N VAL A 386 13.86 -9.38 12.19
CA VAL A 386 14.55 -9.52 13.48
C VAL A 386 15.86 -8.75 13.43
N ALA A 387 16.16 -7.99 14.50
CA ALA A 387 17.39 -7.22 14.63
C ALA A 387 18.64 -8.07 14.38
N THR A 388 19.52 -7.61 13.48
CA THR A 388 20.76 -8.33 13.16
C THR A 388 21.94 -7.85 14.02
N THR A 389 22.83 -8.74 14.44
CA THR A 389 24.02 -8.38 15.23
C THR A 389 25.33 -8.35 14.44
N ASP A 390 25.37 -8.99 13.27
CA ASP A 390 26.60 -9.23 12.48
C ASP A 390 26.35 -9.27 10.97
N PHE A 391 25.34 -8.53 10.47
CA PHE A 391 25.00 -8.56 9.05
C PHE A 391 26.12 -7.92 8.20
N ASP A 392 26.68 -8.68 7.27
CA ASP A 392 27.73 -8.28 6.33
C ASP A 392 27.12 -8.10 4.94
N ALA A 393 26.78 -6.87 4.60
CA ALA A 393 26.12 -6.53 3.34
C ALA A 393 27.01 -6.82 2.11
N SER A 394 28.33 -6.96 2.28
CA SER A 394 29.24 -7.32 1.18
C SER A 394 29.11 -8.78 0.74
N GLN A 395 28.46 -9.62 1.54
CA GLN A 395 28.18 -11.01 1.20
C GLN A 395 26.88 -11.17 0.40
N LEU A 396 26.07 -10.13 0.27
CA LEU A 396 24.87 -10.16 -0.58
C LEU A 396 25.24 -10.14 -2.07
N ALA A 397 24.43 -10.82 -2.87
CA ALA A 397 24.48 -10.74 -4.31
C ALA A 397 24.11 -9.32 -4.79
N ALA A 398 24.64 -8.95 -5.96
CA ALA A 398 24.57 -7.58 -6.48
C ALA A 398 23.14 -7.11 -6.84
N ASN A 399 22.18 -8.02 -6.97
CA ASN A 399 20.78 -7.70 -7.23
C ASN A 399 20.11 -7.06 -6.00
N TYR A 400 20.56 -7.35 -4.77
CA TYR A 400 20.04 -6.69 -3.59
C TYR A 400 20.53 -5.24 -3.53
N THR A 401 19.69 -4.32 -3.99
CA THR A 401 19.95 -2.88 -3.96
C THR A 401 19.41 -2.23 -2.68
N THR A 402 18.47 -2.87 -1.99
CA THR A 402 17.83 -2.36 -0.77
C THR A 402 17.86 -3.41 0.35
N VAL A 403 18.12 -2.98 1.58
CA VAL A 403 17.95 -3.80 2.78
C VAL A 403 17.03 -3.08 3.76
N ASP A 404 15.90 -3.70 4.10
CA ASP A 404 14.95 -3.23 5.10
C ASP A 404 15.22 -3.93 6.44
N LEU A 405 15.62 -3.16 7.45
CA LEU A 405 16.14 -3.63 8.72
C LEU A 405 15.16 -3.34 9.85
N ALA A 406 14.98 -4.32 10.74
CA ALA A 406 14.36 -4.09 12.03
C ALA A 406 15.18 -3.10 12.88
N ALA A 407 14.53 -2.47 13.87
CA ALA A 407 15.22 -1.69 14.90
C ALA A 407 16.35 -2.50 15.58
N ASP A 408 17.34 -1.79 16.11
CA ASP A 408 18.55 -2.29 16.75
C ASP A 408 19.49 -3.10 15.83
N SER A 409 19.30 -3.03 14.50
CA SER A 409 20.13 -3.79 13.57
C SER A 409 21.54 -3.20 13.40
N ILE A 410 22.52 -4.09 13.34
CA ILE A 410 23.92 -3.80 13.03
C ILE A 410 24.24 -4.38 11.64
N VAL A 411 24.67 -3.49 10.74
CA VAL A 411 25.10 -3.83 9.38
C VAL A 411 26.49 -3.28 9.08
N THR A 412 27.33 -4.11 8.47
CA THR A 412 28.71 -3.78 8.13
C THR A 412 28.99 -3.98 6.66
N LYS A 413 30.07 -3.35 6.19
CA LYS A 413 30.55 -3.40 4.80
C LYS A 413 29.47 -3.09 3.76
N VAL A 414 28.63 -2.11 4.06
CA VAL A 414 27.60 -1.61 3.14
C VAL A 414 28.29 -1.02 1.91
N GLY A 415 27.97 -1.56 0.74
CA GLY A 415 28.52 -1.14 -0.54
C GLY A 415 27.62 -0.13 -1.22
N ALA A 416 26.84 -0.60 -2.18
CA ALA A 416 25.89 0.21 -2.96
C ALA A 416 24.46 0.13 -2.43
N GLN A 417 24.20 -0.69 -1.40
CA GLN A 417 22.86 -0.92 -0.88
C GLN A 417 22.30 0.36 -0.22
N ALA A 418 21.03 0.65 -0.48
CA ALA A 418 20.23 1.55 0.34
C ALA A 418 19.71 0.80 1.56
N LEU A 419 19.78 1.42 2.73
CA LEU A 419 19.28 0.87 3.98
C LEU A 419 17.95 1.55 4.31
N ILE A 420 16.95 0.76 4.66
CA ILE A 420 15.74 1.23 5.32
C ILE A 420 15.86 0.80 6.78
N ALA A 421 15.82 1.77 7.68
CA ALA A 421 15.82 1.55 9.12
C ALA A 421 14.43 1.88 9.68
N ASN A 422 14.05 1.13 10.71
CA ASN A 422 12.77 1.28 11.40
C ASN A 422 13.03 1.46 12.91
N GLY A 423 13.90 2.42 13.25
CA GLY A 423 14.43 2.68 14.60
C GLY A 423 15.95 2.60 14.64
N ASP A 424 16.52 2.39 15.83
CA ASP A 424 17.97 2.37 16.04
C ASP A 424 18.70 1.49 15.01
N VAL A 425 19.77 1.99 14.41
CA VAL A 425 20.58 1.24 13.44
C VAL A 425 22.04 1.63 13.55
N THR A 426 22.93 0.64 13.44
CA THR A 426 24.37 0.86 13.29
C THR A 426 24.83 0.38 11.93
N ALA A 427 25.31 1.30 11.10
CA ALA A 427 25.73 1.02 9.73
C ALA A 427 27.18 1.43 9.47
N THR A 428 27.97 0.52 8.91
CA THR A 428 29.37 0.79 8.51
C THR A 428 29.57 0.55 7.01
N ALA A 429 30.08 1.55 6.30
CA ALA A 429 30.39 1.46 4.89
C ALA A 429 31.56 0.50 4.60
N ASN A 430 31.57 -0.10 3.42
CA ASN A 430 32.67 -0.94 2.97
C ASN A 430 33.97 -0.15 2.85
N GLY A 431 35.05 -0.71 3.40
CA GLY A 431 36.37 -0.07 3.44
C GLY A 431 36.55 0.98 4.53
N PHE A 432 35.50 1.31 5.30
CA PHE A 432 35.67 2.13 6.50
C PHE A 432 36.48 1.36 7.55
N VAL A 433 37.47 2.03 8.14
CA VAL A 433 38.27 1.49 9.23
C VAL A 433 38.42 2.57 10.29
N LEU A 434 37.82 2.35 11.46
CA LEU A 434 38.05 3.19 12.63
C LEU A 434 39.38 2.80 13.25
N ASP A 435 40.26 3.77 13.46
CA ASP A 435 41.44 3.55 14.28
C ASP A 435 41.04 3.62 15.76
N ALA A 436 41.08 2.48 16.45
CA ALA A 436 40.72 2.37 17.86
C ALA A 436 41.76 3.03 18.79
N ASP A 437 42.99 3.27 18.32
CA ASP A 437 44.10 3.83 19.12
C ASP A 437 44.62 5.13 18.48
N ALA A 438 43.89 6.23 18.71
CA ALA A 438 44.27 7.60 18.30
C ALA A 438 45.65 8.08 18.83
N ASN A 439 46.38 7.25 19.59
CA ASN A 439 47.70 7.52 20.16
C ASN A 439 48.87 6.83 19.42
N THR A 440 48.62 5.99 18.41
CA THR A 440 49.70 5.44 17.57
C THR A 440 49.95 6.34 16.35
N VAL A 441 51.03 7.12 16.41
CA VAL A 441 51.49 7.97 15.30
C VAL A 441 51.66 7.13 14.03
N GLY A 442 50.76 7.29 13.07
CA GLY A 442 50.81 6.61 11.76
C GLY A 442 49.54 5.86 11.35
N ASN A 443 48.61 5.60 12.27
CA ASN A 443 47.29 5.10 11.93
C ASN A 443 46.29 6.28 11.94
N GLN A 444 45.52 6.42 10.87
CA GLN A 444 44.42 7.37 10.79
C GLN A 444 43.18 6.60 10.34
N SER A 445 42.02 6.97 10.87
CA SER A 445 40.74 6.44 10.41
C SER A 445 40.66 6.55 8.89
N THR A 446 40.35 5.42 8.24
CA THR A 446 40.14 5.39 6.80
C THR A 446 38.65 5.55 6.55
N TYR A 447 38.28 6.72 6.04
CA TYR A 447 36.92 7.02 5.62
C TYR A 447 36.72 6.55 4.18
N ALA A 448 35.71 5.71 3.95
CA ALA A 448 35.36 5.19 2.63
C ALA A 448 33.84 5.01 2.49
N GLY A 449 33.37 4.91 1.24
CA GLY A 449 32.00 4.60 0.89
C GLY A 449 30.97 5.68 1.24
N THR A 450 29.74 5.44 0.76
CA THR A 450 28.57 6.27 1.04
C THR A 450 27.50 5.39 1.65
N LEU A 451 26.91 5.82 2.77
CA LEU A 451 25.72 5.19 3.32
C LEU A 451 24.48 5.95 2.86
N ASN A 452 23.53 5.27 2.24
CA ASN A 452 22.21 5.82 1.94
C ASN A 452 21.23 5.16 2.91
N ILE A 453 20.69 5.93 3.85
CA ILE A 453 19.84 5.43 4.94
C ILE A 453 18.53 6.20 4.89
N THR A 454 17.41 5.47 4.89
CA THR A 454 16.07 6.02 5.10
C THR A 454 15.57 5.53 6.45
N GLU A 455 15.40 6.45 7.39
CA GLU A 455 14.84 6.17 8.72
C GLU A 455 13.33 6.42 8.71
N LYS A 456 12.55 5.42 9.13
CA LYS A 456 11.08 5.45 9.12
C LYS A 456 10.47 5.61 10.51
N LEU A 457 11.23 5.45 11.58
CA LEU A 457 10.77 5.62 12.96
C LEU A 457 11.78 6.45 13.77
N SER A 458 11.37 6.99 14.91
CA SER A 458 12.32 7.62 15.84
C SER A 458 13.39 6.63 16.29
N GLY A 459 14.63 7.10 16.38
CA GLY A 459 15.78 6.26 16.74
C GLY A 459 17.13 6.91 16.51
N THR A 460 18.19 6.19 16.85
CA THR A 460 19.58 6.61 16.64
C THR A 460 20.17 5.91 15.41
N VAL A 461 20.59 6.70 14.43
CA VAL A 461 21.36 6.24 13.28
C VAL A 461 22.85 6.44 13.58
N VAL A 462 23.57 5.36 13.90
CA VAL A 462 25.02 5.35 14.04
C VAL A 462 25.66 5.00 12.71
N ALA A 463 26.13 5.99 11.96
CA ALA A 463 26.64 5.83 10.59
C ALA A 463 28.15 6.08 10.51
N SER A 464 28.89 5.11 9.96
CA SER A 464 30.35 5.17 9.78
C SER A 464 30.75 5.05 8.31
N ALA A 465 31.09 6.17 7.66
CA ALA A 465 31.35 6.25 6.22
C ALA A 465 32.12 7.52 5.81
N GLN A 466 32.61 7.62 4.57
CA GLN A 466 33.09 8.90 4.05
C GLN A 466 31.94 9.91 3.91
N THR A 467 30.79 9.46 3.40
CA THR A 467 29.59 10.29 3.21
C THR A 467 28.36 9.57 3.75
N VAL A 468 27.48 10.29 4.44
CA VAL A 468 26.17 9.79 4.90
C VAL A 468 25.07 10.59 4.21
N ASN A 469 24.16 9.89 3.55
CA ASN A 469 22.91 10.43 3.02
C ASN A 469 21.77 9.86 3.87
N LEU A 470 21.22 10.65 4.77
CA LEU A 470 20.13 10.27 5.66
C LEU A 470 18.83 10.90 5.17
N THR A 471 17.80 10.10 4.96
CA THR A 471 16.43 10.55 4.76
C THR A 471 15.64 10.23 6.02
N VAL A 472 14.99 11.21 6.63
CA VAL A 472 14.05 11.00 7.74
C VAL A 472 12.63 11.12 7.17
N GLU A 473 11.94 9.98 7.06
CA GLU A 473 10.55 9.96 6.66
C GLU A 473 9.65 10.47 7.78
N GLY A 474 8.63 11.25 7.45
CA GLY A 474 7.58 11.60 8.39
C GLY A 474 6.67 10.43 8.73
N GLY A 475 6.17 10.40 9.98
CA GLY A 475 5.21 9.40 10.41
C GLY A 475 3.97 9.35 9.51
N LYS A 476 3.43 8.14 9.31
CA LYS A 476 2.21 7.88 8.51
C LYS A 476 1.17 7.21 9.40
N GLY A 477 -0.10 7.59 9.26
CA GLY A 477 -1.22 6.97 9.98
C GLY A 477 -2.17 7.96 10.67
N ASP A 478 -3.16 7.44 11.38
CA ASP A 478 -4.22 8.24 12.04
C ASP A 478 -3.69 9.09 13.20
N ALA A 479 -2.68 8.57 13.92
CA ALA A 479 -1.93 9.28 14.95
C ALA A 479 -0.51 9.54 14.44
N ILE A 480 -0.34 10.63 13.70
CA ILE A 480 0.98 11.02 13.18
C ILE A 480 1.89 11.35 14.37
N ALA A 481 3.01 10.65 14.49
CA ALA A 481 4.09 11.01 15.39
C ALA A 481 5.21 11.72 14.61
N SER A 482 5.93 12.61 15.29
CA SER A 482 7.24 13.06 14.81
C SER A 482 8.18 11.88 14.83
N ASN A 483 8.99 11.75 13.79
CA ASN A 483 10.16 10.90 13.83
C ASN A 483 11.34 11.76 14.30
N ASP A 484 11.78 11.50 15.53
CA ASP A 484 12.89 12.18 16.17
C ASP A 484 14.14 11.29 16.02
N VAL A 485 15.04 11.71 15.15
CA VAL A 485 16.20 10.90 14.73
C VAL A 485 17.49 11.53 15.24
N VAL A 486 18.36 10.74 15.85
CA VAL A 486 19.72 11.18 16.21
C VAL A 486 20.70 10.63 15.18
N LEU A 487 21.45 11.48 14.49
CA LEU A 487 22.57 11.05 13.65
C LEU A 487 23.87 11.13 14.44
N SER A 488 24.55 9.99 14.57
CA SER A 488 25.85 9.86 15.23
C SER A 488 26.79 8.97 14.40
N GLY A 489 28.02 8.76 14.88
CA GLY A 489 29.01 7.90 14.23
C GLY A 489 30.21 8.69 13.71
N GLU A 490 30.73 8.30 12.55
CA GLU A 490 31.98 8.81 11.99
C GLU A 490 31.80 9.08 10.50
N ALA A 491 31.73 10.36 10.13
CA ALA A 491 31.64 10.77 8.73
C ALA A 491 32.44 12.05 8.44
N LYS A 492 32.79 12.29 7.16
CA LYS A 492 33.36 13.59 6.75
C LYS A 492 32.34 14.53 6.15
N SER A 493 31.22 14.01 5.63
CA SER A 493 30.13 14.80 5.09
C SER A 493 28.80 14.11 5.34
N ALA A 494 27.76 14.89 5.67
CA ALA A 494 26.40 14.38 5.82
C ALA A 494 25.41 15.23 4.99
N THR A 495 24.49 14.56 4.30
CA THR A 495 23.32 15.17 3.69
C THR A 495 22.09 14.59 4.37
N VAL A 496 21.26 15.43 4.99
CA VAL A 496 20.02 15.01 5.64
C VAL A 496 18.82 15.62 4.93
N THR A 497 17.87 14.77 4.54
CA THR A 497 16.59 15.17 3.94
C THR A 497 15.46 14.82 4.89
N LEU A 498 14.67 15.80 5.29
CA LEU A 498 13.55 15.62 6.21
C LEU A 498 12.22 15.75 5.48
N SER A 499 11.27 14.89 5.82
CA SER A 499 9.88 15.03 5.37
C SER A 499 8.95 15.08 6.57
N ALA A 500 7.87 15.85 6.44
CA ALA A 500 6.84 15.93 7.45
C ALA A 500 5.87 14.76 7.32
N GLY A 501 5.35 14.28 8.46
CA GLY A 501 4.27 13.30 8.50
C GLY A 501 2.94 13.95 8.17
N THR A 502 2.06 13.23 7.47
CA THR A 502 0.72 13.69 7.07
C THR A 502 -0.31 12.57 7.29
N ASN A 503 -1.49 12.88 7.82
CA ASN A 503 -2.62 11.94 7.98
C ASN A 503 -3.50 12.01 6.72
N THR A 504 -2.97 11.65 5.56
CA THR A 504 -3.81 11.61 4.36
C THR A 504 -4.79 10.43 4.45
N GLN A 505 -5.97 10.65 5.03
CA GLN A 505 -7.11 9.73 4.93
C GLN A 505 -7.67 9.74 3.49
N GLY A 506 -6.90 9.28 2.49
CA GLY A 506 -7.37 8.91 1.16
C GLY A 506 -8.30 9.88 0.39
N THR A 507 -8.47 11.12 0.85
CA THR A 507 -9.39 12.12 0.33
C THR A 507 -8.67 13.46 0.32
N ALA A 508 -8.96 14.27 -0.70
CA ALA A 508 -8.25 15.52 -0.94
C ALA A 508 -8.23 16.41 0.32
N ALA A 509 -7.01 16.83 0.70
CA ALA A 509 -6.64 17.75 1.76
C ALA A 509 -7.82 18.44 2.46
N THR A 510 -8.18 17.98 3.66
CA THR A 510 -9.20 18.61 4.49
C THR A 510 -8.55 19.46 5.59
N THR A 511 -9.30 20.35 6.23
CA THR A 511 -8.82 21.13 7.38
C THR A 511 -8.52 20.30 8.63
N ASP A 512 -8.87 19.01 8.61
CA ASP A 512 -8.59 18.05 9.69
C ASP A 512 -7.22 17.35 9.51
N ASP A 513 -6.49 17.69 8.45
CA ASP A 513 -5.18 17.12 8.19
C ASP A 513 -4.13 17.73 9.15
N THR A 514 -3.39 16.88 9.86
CA THR A 514 -2.30 17.28 10.75
C THR A 514 -0.97 17.12 10.01
N LEU A 515 -0.07 18.10 10.14
CA LEU A 515 1.30 18.02 9.66
C LEU A 515 2.23 18.01 10.87
N VAL A 516 3.04 16.95 11.00
CA VAL A 516 4.03 16.82 12.08
C VAL A 516 5.42 16.79 11.46
N ALA A 517 6.21 17.83 11.71
CA ALA A 517 7.58 17.92 11.23
C ALA A 517 8.45 16.83 11.88
N SER A 518 9.18 16.06 11.08
CA SER A 518 10.23 15.18 11.61
C SER A 518 11.41 16.02 12.07
N THR A 519 12.17 15.49 13.02
CA THR A 519 13.35 16.16 13.57
C THR A 519 14.60 15.33 13.42
N VAL A 520 15.74 16.01 13.22
CA VAL A 520 17.06 15.37 13.31
C VAL A 520 17.92 16.11 14.34
N GLU A 521 18.55 15.37 15.24
CA GLU A 521 19.57 15.86 16.15
C GLU A 521 20.96 15.43 15.67
N ILE A 522 21.90 16.38 15.63
CA ILE A 522 23.29 16.16 15.25
C ILE A 522 24.19 16.87 16.26
N THR A 523 24.85 16.08 17.11
CA THR A 523 25.85 16.60 18.04
C THR A 523 27.23 16.16 17.61
N THR A 524 28.09 17.12 17.29
CA THR A 524 29.51 16.86 17.04
C THR A 524 30.32 16.98 18.34
N GLY A 525 31.36 16.17 18.49
CA GLY A 525 32.23 16.14 19.64
C GLY A 525 33.49 15.30 19.39
N THR A 526 34.51 15.46 20.23
CA THR A 526 35.81 14.79 20.05
C THR A 526 35.83 13.33 20.53
N GLY A 527 34.74 12.85 21.14
CA GLY A 527 34.54 11.47 21.59
C GLY A 527 34.30 10.49 20.44
N ALA A 528 34.26 9.19 20.76
CA ALA A 528 33.91 8.14 19.80
C ALA A 528 32.47 8.33 19.30
N ASN A 529 32.25 8.12 18.00
CA ASN A 529 30.96 8.33 17.33
C ASN A 529 30.44 9.78 17.42
N GLY A 530 31.32 10.73 17.74
CA GLY A 530 30.99 12.14 17.89
C GLY A 530 31.08 12.93 16.59
N LEU A 531 31.15 12.30 15.41
CA LEU A 531 31.25 13.00 14.13
C LEU A 531 32.39 14.04 14.08
N LYS A 532 33.49 13.83 14.81
CA LYS A 532 34.59 14.79 14.98
C LYS A 532 35.22 15.29 13.67
N ASP A 533 35.20 14.43 12.65
CA ASP A 533 35.78 14.69 11.33
C ASP A 533 34.75 15.18 10.30
N LEU A 534 33.49 15.39 10.69
CA LEU A 534 32.44 15.92 9.82
C LEU A 534 32.80 17.35 9.44
N ALA A 535 33.06 17.61 8.17
CA ALA A 535 33.49 18.93 7.68
C ALA A 535 32.35 19.72 7.02
N SER A 536 31.32 19.02 6.52
CA SER A 536 30.17 19.61 5.85
C SER A 536 28.87 18.91 6.18
N LEU A 537 27.84 19.69 6.46
CA LEU A 537 26.47 19.25 6.66
C LEU A 537 25.54 19.96 5.66
N THR A 538 24.69 19.22 4.98
CA THR A 538 23.63 19.76 4.12
C THR A 538 22.28 19.27 4.64
N LEU A 539 21.33 20.19 4.79
CA LEU A 539 19.99 19.92 5.31
C LEU A 539 18.94 20.38 4.30
N SER A 540 17.91 19.56 4.10
CA SER A 540 16.84 19.89 3.16
C SER A 540 15.49 19.29 3.52
N GLY A 541 14.42 19.78 2.89
CA GLY A 541 13.07 19.24 2.98
C GLY A 541 12.14 20.06 3.90
N ASN A 542 11.18 19.38 4.53
CA ASN A 542 10.21 19.96 5.46
C ASN A 542 10.30 19.24 6.81
N GLY A 543 11.02 19.81 7.75
CA GLY A 543 11.32 19.24 9.07
C GLY A 543 12.16 20.20 9.92
N ALA A 544 12.58 19.80 11.12
CA ALA A 544 13.46 20.61 11.94
C ALA A 544 14.81 19.91 12.15
N ALA A 545 15.89 20.67 12.33
CA ALA A 545 17.20 20.14 12.64
C ALA A 545 17.79 20.85 13.85
N ASP A 546 18.25 20.10 14.84
CA ASP A 546 19.03 20.59 15.97
C ASP A 546 20.49 20.16 15.79
N VAL A 547 21.40 21.12 15.69
CA VAL A 547 22.80 20.90 15.38
C VAL A 547 23.67 21.59 16.43
N THR A 548 24.40 20.79 17.20
CA THR A 548 25.40 21.26 18.16
C THR A 548 26.81 21.02 17.63
N ASN A 549 27.57 22.10 17.38
CA ASN A 549 28.95 22.06 16.94
C ASN A 549 29.93 22.34 18.09
N ALA A 550 30.59 21.31 18.60
CA ALA A 550 31.54 21.46 19.69
C ALA A 550 32.91 21.96 19.21
N ASP A 551 33.67 22.60 20.12
CA ASP A 551 35.06 22.93 19.87
C ASP A 551 35.94 21.70 19.57
N GLY A 552 36.93 21.90 18.69
CA GLY A 552 37.87 20.86 18.27
C GLY A 552 37.33 19.89 17.20
N THR A 553 36.13 20.09 16.68
CA THR A 553 35.59 19.31 15.54
C THR A 553 35.88 20.03 14.21
N LYS A 554 35.66 19.34 13.09
CA LYS A 554 35.94 19.88 11.74
C LYS A 554 34.75 20.54 11.05
N LEU A 555 33.58 20.60 11.68
CA LEU A 555 32.38 21.07 11.00
C LEU A 555 32.48 22.58 10.82
N VAL A 556 32.63 23.03 9.57
CA VAL A 556 32.79 24.46 9.23
C VAL A 556 31.84 24.91 8.12
N ASN A 557 31.13 23.97 7.48
CA ASN A 557 30.15 24.28 6.44
C ASN A 557 28.80 23.63 6.79
N VAL A 558 27.79 24.45 7.07
CA VAL A 558 26.40 24.03 7.28
C VAL A 558 25.53 24.70 6.24
N ASP A 559 24.91 23.91 5.38
CA ASP A 559 24.03 24.38 4.31
C ASP A 559 22.60 23.88 4.57
N ALA A 560 21.78 24.70 5.24
CA ALA A 560 20.36 24.44 5.46
C ALA A 560 19.47 25.23 4.48
N SER A 561 20.01 25.76 3.38
CA SER A 561 19.23 26.53 2.40
C SER A 561 18.15 25.71 1.70
N GLY A 562 18.22 24.38 1.76
CA GLY A 562 17.18 23.47 1.29
C GLY A 562 16.09 23.17 2.32
N LEU A 563 16.25 23.57 3.59
CA LEU A 563 15.32 23.30 4.69
C LEU A 563 14.23 24.37 4.69
N ASN A 564 13.20 24.13 3.88
CA ASN A 564 12.12 25.08 3.59
C ASN A 564 10.85 24.70 4.35
N SER A 565 10.98 24.62 5.68
CA SER A 565 9.96 24.06 6.54
C SER A 565 8.73 24.94 6.63
N VAL A 566 7.58 24.35 6.34
CA VAL A 566 6.29 25.06 6.33
C VAL A 566 5.22 24.23 7.02
N ALA A 567 4.36 24.92 7.75
CA ALA A 567 3.12 24.37 8.28
C ALA A 567 2.08 24.21 7.17
N PHE A 568 0.96 23.54 7.48
CA PHE A 568 -0.11 23.30 6.51
C PHE A 568 -0.74 24.59 5.95
N ASP A 569 -0.72 25.68 6.72
CA ASP A 569 -1.20 27.00 6.27
C ASP A 569 -0.17 27.77 5.40
N GLY A 570 0.95 27.12 5.06
CA GLY A 570 2.03 27.68 4.25
C GLY A 570 2.94 28.67 4.99
N LYS A 571 2.74 28.88 6.30
CA LYS A 571 3.66 29.69 7.10
C LYS A 571 4.93 28.92 7.41
N ALA A 572 6.04 29.65 7.60
CA ALA A 572 7.30 29.08 8.05
C ALA A 572 7.09 28.32 9.37
N ALA A 573 7.63 27.11 9.43
CA ALA A 573 7.71 26.26 10.62
C ALA A 573 9.17 26.21 11.12
N ALA A 574 9.44 25.51 12.22
CA ALA A 574 10.80 25.33 12.74
C ALA A 574 11.75 24.78 11.67
N GLY A 575 12.87 25.46 11.47
CA GLY A 575 13.94 25.09 10.54
C GLY A 575 15.17 24.54 11.29
N LEU A 576 16.30 25.21 11.13
CA LEU A 576 17.57 24.91 11.76
C LEU A 576 17.69 25.60 13.13
N ALA A 577 17.92 24.83 14.18
CA ALA A 577 18.54 25.27 15.42
C ALA A 577 20.03 24.90 15.38
N TYR A 578 20.92 25.88 15.33
CA TYR A 578 22.37 25.71 15.27
C TYR A 578 23.02 26.35 16.49
N SER A 579 23.81 25.59 17.24
CA SER A 579 24.60 26.07 18.38
C SER A 579 26.05 25.68 18.19
N SER A 580 26.97 26.64 18.16
CA SER A 580 28.40 26.39 17.98
C SER A 580 29.26 26.98 19.09
N THR A 581 30.21 26.17 19.55
CA THR A 581 31.36 26.59 20.36
C THR A 581 32.67 26.38 19.60
N ASN A 582 32.60 26.07 18.29
CA ASN A 582 33.76 25.77 17.47
C ASN A 582 34.59 27.03 17.21
N THR A 583 35.88 26.97 17.52
CA THR A 583 36.81 28.09 17.32
C THR A 583 37.30 28.27 15.87
N ALA A 584 36.99 27.32 14.98
CA ALA A 584 37.24 27.46 13.55
C ALA A 584 36.18 28.34 12.88
N ALA A 585 36.57 29.08 11.83
CA ALA A 585 35.62 29.93 11.11
C ALA A 585 34.58 29.09 10.34
N GLU A 586 33.31 29.38 10.57
CA GLU A 586 32.18 28.64 10.05
C GLU A 586 31.44 29.38 8.92
N THR A 587 30.73 28.65 8.08
CA THR A 587 29.76 29.18 7.13
C THR A 587 28.44 28.44 7.29
N ILE A 588 27.43 29.17 7.74
CA ILE A 588 26.07 28.71 7.99
C ILE A 588 25.15 29.38 6.98
N LYS A 589 24.45 28.59 6.16
CA LYS A 589 23.38 29.07 5.29
C LYS A 589 22.04 28.59 5.82
N LEU A 590 21.13 29.54 5.98
CA LEU A 590 19.80 29.37 6.54
C LEU A 590 18.76 29.11 5.45
N GLY A 591 17.65 28.50 5.87
CA GLY A 591 16.57 28.07 4.99
C GLY A 591 15.44 29.11 4.91
N ALA A 592 14.24 28.66 4.55
CA ALA A 592 13.02 29.47 4.63
C ALA A 592 12.18 29.14 5.89
N GLY A 593 12.62 28.17 6.70
CA GLY A 593 12.06 27.90 8.02
C GLY A 593 12.40 29.00 9.03
N LEU A 594 11.89 28.86 10.24
CA LEU A 594 12.26 29.69 11.39
C LEU A 594 13.55 29.14 11.98
N ASP A 595 14.64 29.89 11.83
CA ASP A 595 15.97 29.45 12.20
C ASP A 595 16.47 30.10 13.52
N HIS A 596 17.25 29.35 14.29
CA HIS A 596 17.91 29.80 15.53
C HIS A 596 19.40 29.54 15.44
N VAL A 597 20.22 30.59 15.58
CA VAL A 597 21.67 30.49 15.48
C VAL A 597 22.33 31.02 16.75
N THR A 598 23.11 30.21 17.44
CA THR A 598 23.93 30.60 18.59
C THR A 598 25.40 30.37 18.28
N LEU A 599 26.23 31.41 18.35
CA LEU A 599 27.68 31.36 18.08
C LEU A 599 28.45 31.86 19.31
N GLY A 600 29.10 30.94 20.03
CA GLY A 600 29.87 31.25 21.25
C GLY A 600 31.35 31.51 21.03
N ALA A 601 31.89 31.23 19.84
CA ALA A 601 33.35 31.21 19.61
C ALA A 601 33.83 32.00 18.38
N SER A 602 32.95 32.74 17.70
CA SER A 602 33.35 33.60 16.59
C SER A 602 34.29 34.71 17.05
N THR A 603 35.40 34.92 16.35
CA THR A 603 36.40 35.94 16.69
C THR A 603 36.88 36.70 15.44
N TYR A 604 37.56 37.83 15.63
CA TYR A 604 38.22 38.54 14.52
C TYR A 604 39.21 37.65 13.74
N GLY A 605 39.88 36.71 14.42
CA GLY A 605 40.78 35.75 13.77
C GLY A 605 40.08 34.60 13.03
N ALA A 606 38.83 34.31 13.41
CA ALA A 606 38.01 33.23 12.86
C ALA A 606 36.54 33.72 12.79
N ILE A 607 36.25 34.49 11.74
CA ILE A 607 34.95 35.14 11.56
C ILE A 607 33.94 34.13 11.00
N ASP A 608 32.90 33.86 11.77
CA ASP A 608 31.75 33.07 11.32
C ASP A 608 30.86 33.85 10.35
N LYS A 609 30.32 33.12 9.38
CA LYS A 609 29.47 33.68 8.32
C LYS A 609 28.08 33.07 8.38
N VAL A 610 27.07 33.91 8.52
CA VAL A 610 25.66 33.52 8.43
C VAL A 610 25.06 34.10 7.15
N GLN A 611 24.33 33.30 6.39
CA GLN A 611 23.63 33.72 5.16
C GLN A 611 22.16 33.36 5.27
N GLY A 612 21.26 34.22 4.77
CA GLY A 612 19.82 33.94 4.73
C GLY A 612 19.02 34.40 5.95
N LEU A 613 19.65 35.04 6.94
CA LEU A 613 18.97 35.51 8.15
C LEU A 613 17.80 36.46 7.83
N ASN A 614 16.59 36.05 8.20
CA ASN A 614 15.35 36.77 8.00
C ASN A 614 14.82 37.33 9.32
N LEU A 615 14.96 38.65 9.50
CA LEU A 615 14.46 39.35 10.69
C LEU A 615 13.29 40.26 10.31
N VAL A 616 12.16 40.07 10.99
CA VAL A 616 10.93 40.82 10.78
C VAL A 616 10.57 41.54 12.08
N LEU A 617 10.41 42.86 12.04
CA LEU A 617 9.88 43.57 13.21
C LEU A 617 8.38 43.34 13.32
N ASN A 618 7.87 43.29 14.55
CA ASN A 618 6.44 43.28 14.80
C ASN A 618 5.79 44.58 14.26
N THR A 619 4.45 44.65 14.30
CA THR A 619 3.72 45.82 13.76
C THR A 619 4.05 47.14 14.50
N ALA A 620 4.46 47.06 15.77
CA ALA A 620 4.83 48.22 16.58
C ALA A 620 6.27 48.69 16.34
N GLY A 621 7.12 47.86 15.73
CA GLY A 621 8.53 48.12 15.50
C GLY A 621 9.40 48.09 16.76
N ASP A 622 8.90 47.52 17.86
CA ASP A 622 9.56 47.52 19.18
C ASP A 622 10.08 46.15 19.63
N ALA A 623 9.80 45.09 18.87
CA ALA A 623 10.32 43.74 19.04
C ALA A 623 10.32 42.97 17.70
N LEU A 624 10.95 41.81 17.69
CA LEU A 624 10.84 40.86 16.58
C LEU A 624 9.43 40.26 16.50
N ASP A 625 8.98 40.00 15.28
CA ASP A 625 7.81 39.17 15.01
C ASP A 625 8.15 37.69 15.24
N VAL A 626 7.15 36.89 15.59
CA VAL A 626 7.27 35.43 15.79
C VAL A 626 7.69 34.68 14.53
N THR A 627 7.58 35.30 13.35
CA THR A 627 8.07 34.73 12.08
C THR A 627 9.54 35.05 11.79
N SER A 628 10.27 35.64 12.74
CA SER A 628 11.68 35.98 12.56
C SER A 628 12.58 34.83 12.95
N ASP A 629 13.74 34.79 12.31
CA ASP A 629 14.89 34.05 12.81
C ASP A 629 15.44 34.69 14.08
N THR A 630 16.30 33.96 14.77
CA THR A 630 16.99 34.42 15.97
C THR A 630 18.48 34.16 15.85
N ILE A 631 19.28 35.09 16.38
CA ILE A 631 20.73 34.98 16.41
C ILE A 631 21.26 35.44 17.77
N ALA A 632 22.16 34.66 18.36
CA ALA A 632 22.77 34.93 19.66
C ALA A 632 24.28 34.74 19.63
N LEU A 633 24.99 35.60 20.36
CA LEU A 633 26.42 35.56 20.67
C LEU A 633 26.46 35.65 22.20
N ASP A 634 27.23 34.83 22.91
CA ASP A 634 27.04 34.57 24.35
C ASP A 634 26.58 35.77 25.23
N ALA A 635 25.40 35.57 25.85
CA ALA A 635 24.66 36.31 26.90
C ALA A 635 24.83 37.85 27.08
N GLY A 636 23.73 38.58 26.82
CA GLY A 636 23.30 39.74 27.62
C GLY A 636 23.88 41.11 27.25
N ALA A 637 24.52 41.22 26.09
CA ALA A 637 25.08 42.47 25.58
C ALA A 637 24.00 43.34 24.91
N VAL A 638 23.91 44.61 25.30
CA VAL A 638 23.09 45.59 24.55
C VAL A 638 23.89 46.06 23.34
N PHE A 639 23.38 45.79 22.14
CA PHE A 639 23.98 46.23 20.88
C PHE A 639 23.45 47.60 20.45
N THR A 640 24.31 48.42 19.86
CA THR A 640 23.93 49.69 19.24
C THR A 640 24.37 49.74 17.77
N LYS A 641 23.79 50.66 17.01
CA LYS A 641 24.19 50.84 15.60
C LYS A 641 25.48 51.64 15.53
N PHE A 642 26.38 51.19 14.66
CA PHE A 642 27.59 51.90 14.27
C PHE A 642 27.55 52.21 12.77
N THR A 643 28.09 53.36 12.37
CA THR A 643 28.21 53.74 10.97
C THR A 643 29.68 53.98 10.67
N THR A 644 30.18 53.33 9.63
CA THR A 644 31.54 53.50 9.15
C THR A 644 31.55 54.09 7.75
N THR A 645 32.57 54.88 7.44
CA THR A 645 32.87 55.35 6.07
C THR A 645 34.03 54.59 5.45
N GLN A 646 34.62 53.65 6.21
CA GLN A 646 35.70 52.81 5.75
C GLN A 646 35.22 51.86 4.66
N THR A 647 36.14 51.48 3.78
CA THR A 647 35.91 50.49 2.72
C THR A 647 36.65 49.18 2.97
N ASP A 648 37.40 49.13 4.07
CA ASP A 648 38.23 48.02 4.52
C ASP A 648 37.73 47.55 5.89
N LEU A 649 37.60 46.24 6.08
CA LEU A 649 36.97 45.65 7.27
C LEU A 649 37.81 45.91 8.51
N ASP A 650 39.12 45.76 8.43
CA ASP A 650 40.03 45.93 9.56
C ASP A 650 40.01 47.38 10.04
N LEU A 651 39.95 48.34 9.10
CA LEU A 651 39.77 49.75 9.43
C LEU A 651 38.39 50.04 10.05
N ALA A 652 37.32 49.43 9.55
CA ALA A 652 35.98 49.60 10.11
C ALA A 652 35.87 49.03 11.53
N LEU A 653 36.44 47.84 11.77
CA LEU A 653 36.48 47.19 13.08
C LEU A 653 37.35 47.97 14.05
N LYS A 654 38.48 48.54 13.59
CA LYS A 654 39.30 49.43 14.40
C LYS A 654 38.54 50.68 14.83
N ASP A 655 37.75 51.29 13.94
CA ASP A 655 36.90 52.44 14.28
C ASP A 655 35.76 52.03 15.24
N ALA A 656 35.19 50.83 15.07
CA ALA A 656 34.18 50.28 15.97
C ALA A 656 34.74 50.05 17.38
N ALA A 657 35.91 49.41 17.51
CA ALA A 657 36.60 49.17 18.78
C ALA A 657 36.98 50.48 19.50
N ALA A 658 37.40 51.50 18.74
CA ALA A 658 37.69 52.83 19.29
C ALA A 658 36.43 53.63 19.72
N GLY A 659 35.24 53.10 19.43
CA GLY A 659 33.96 53.72 19.73
C GLY A 659 33.60 53.73 21.22
N THR A 660 32.49 54.40 21.55
CA THR A 660 31.98 54.47 22.93
C THR A 660 31.12 53.27 23.34
N SER A 661 30.79 52.39 22.39
CA SER A 661 29.97 51.20 22.60
C SER A 661 30.82 49.97 22.30
N SER A 662 30.87 49.03 23.24
CA SER A 662 31.62 47.78 23.08
C SER A 662 30.92 46.78 22.16
N ASN A 663 29.60 46.90 21.97
CA ASN A 663 28.80 45.98 21.17
C ASN A 663 28.09 46.77 20.09
N VAL A 664 28.48 46.58 18.84
CA VAL A 664 27.89 47.33 17.72
C VAL A 664 27.53 46.45 16.53
N VAL A 665 26.56 46.90 15.77
CA VAL A 665 26.20 46.35 14.46
C VAL A 665 26.36 47.41 13.37
N PHE A 666 26.91 47.03 12.22
CA PHE A 666 27.13 47.96 11.11
C PHE A 666 27.10 47.27 9.75
N GLN A 667 27.02 48.05 8.68
CA GLN A 667 27.04 47.55 7.31
C GLN A 667 28.28 48.06 6.57
N MET A 668 28.90 47.18 5.77
CA MET A 668 30.03 47.54 4.90
C MET A 668 30.14 46.55 3.74
N GLY A 669 30.44 47.05 2.54
CA GLY A 669 30.73 46.18 1.38
C GLY A 669 29.57 45.28 0.95
N GLY A 670 28.32 45.63 1.27
CA GLY A 670 27.13 44.83 0.96
C GLY A 670 26.75 43.79 2.01
N ASN A 671 27.50 43.69 3.11
CA ASN A 671 27.24 42.78 4.23
C ASN A 671 26.93 43.56 5.52
N THR A 672 26.34 42.86 6.49
CA THR A 672 26.17 43.33 7.87
C THR A 672 27.16 42.62 8.78
N TYR A 673 27.68 43.30 9.80
CA TYR A 673 28.62 42.76 10.77
C TYR A 673 28.12 43.01 12.18
N ILE A 674 28.36 42.03 13.06
CA ILE A 674 28.17 42.12 14.50
C ILE A 674 29.56 42.14 15.13
N PHE A 675 29.84 43.12 15.98
CA PHE A 675 31.11 43.29 16.68
C PHE A 675 30.89 43.39 18.18
N GLN A 676 31.70 42.67 18.96
CA GLN A 676 31.76 42.74 20.41
C GLN A 676 33.22 42.84 20.87
N ASP A 677 33.57 43.93 21.55
CA ASP A 677 34.84 44.11 22.26
C ASP A 677 34.79 43.26 23.54
N ASN A 678 35.38 42.06 23.47
CA ASN A 678 35.23 40.99 24.46
C ASN A 678 36.46 40.79 25.35
N ALA A 679 37.56 41.51 25.09
CA ALA A 679 38.78 41.32 25.86
C ALA A 679 38.66 41.85 27.30
N GLY A 680 39.34 41.15 28.23
CA GLY A 680 39.30 41.33 29.69
C GLY A 680 39.73 42.70 30.26
N ALA A 681 39.78 43.74 29.45
CA ALA A 681 39.56 45.14 29.79
C ALA A 681 39.33 45.85 28.45
N ALA A 682 38.15 46.47 28.26
CA ALA A 682 37.81 47.31 27.10
C ALA A 682 38.95 48.31 26.81
N ASN A 683 39.89 47.88 25.98
CA ASN A 683 41.11 48.60 25.69
C ASN A 683 40.87 49.61 24.55
N HIS A 684 39.66 49.58 23.97
CA HIS A 684 39.26 50.32 22.79
C HIS A 684 40.16 50.05 21.58
N LEU A 685 40.69 48.83 21.50
CA LEU A 685 41.55 48.34 20.44
C LEU A 685 40.97 47.03 19.91
N LEU A 686 41.07 46.85 18.60
CA LEU A 686 40.77 45.58 17.99
C LEU A 686 41.82 44.54 18.40
N ASP A 687 41.39 43.42 18.97
CA ASP A 687 42.23 42.28 19.25
C ASP A 687 41.64 40.94 18.78
N ALA A 688 42.43 39.87 18.93
CA ALA A 688 42.08 38.56 18.39
C ALA A 688 40.94 37.87 19.17
N GLY A 689 40.63 38.33 20.39
CA GLY A 689 39.55 37.79 21.21
C GLY A 689 38.21 38.50 20.99
N ASP A 690 38.20 39.62 20.26
CA ASP A 690 36.97 40.32 19.91
C ASP A 690 36.08 39.46 19.02
N THR A 691 34.78 39.45 19.33
CA THR A 691 33.80 38.69 18.55
C THR A 691 33.41 39.47 17.32
N VAL A 692 33.53 38.81 16.17
CA VAL A 692 33.11 39.35 14.88
C VAL A 692 32.29 38.29 14.18
N VAL A 693 31.06 38.63 13.75
CA VAL A 693 30.24 37.77 12.89
C VAL A 693 29.87 38.54 11.64
N GLN A 694 29.99 37.87 10.49
CA GLN A 694 29.57 38.40 9.20
C GLN A 694 28.20 37.83 8.81
N LEU A 695 27.22 38.70 8.63
CA LEU A 695 25.95 38.37 7.99
C LEU A 695 26.05 38.73 6.50
N THR A 696 25.91 37.75 5.62
CA THR A 696 25.98 37.97 4.18
C THR A 696 24.71 38.67 3.68
N GLY A 697 24.88 39.82 3.03
CA GLY A 697 23.78 40.69 2.63
C GLY A 697 23.45 41.77 3.67
N GLN A 698 22.52 42.67 3.31
CA GLN A 698 22.11 43.77 4.17
C GLN A 698 20.91 43.39 5.04
N VAL A 699 21.19 43.00 6.28
CA VAL A 699 20.17 42.79 7.32
C VAL A 699 19.76 44.14 7.92
N ASN A 700 18.47 44.31 8.23
CA ASN A 700 17.95 45.52 8.89
C ASN A 700 18.57 45.68 10.28
N LEU A 701 19.29 46.79 10.50
CA LEU A 701 20.02 47.04 11.75
C LEU A 701 19.11 47.25 12.97
N ASP A 702 17.89 47.78 12.81
CA ASP A 702 16.94 47.89 13.92
C ASP A 702 16.49 46.50 14.37
N ALA A 703 16.07 45.67 13.40
CA ALA A 703 15.66 44.29 13.68
C ALA A 703 16.82 43.48 14.30
N LEU A 704 18.04 43.66 13.81
CA LEU A 704 19.22 42.97 14.33
C LEU A 704 19.57 43.39 15.76
N VAL A 705 19.42 44.67 16.13
CA VAL A 705 19.59 45.11 17.53
C VAL A 705 18.57 44.43 18.43
N HIS A 706 17.32 44.26 17.98
CA HIS A 706 16.30 43.51 18.74
C HIS A 706 16.58 42.01 18.80
N ALA A 707 17.15 41.42 17.75
CA ALA A 707 17.50 40.00 17.73
C ALA A 707 18.60 39.63 18.73
N LEU A 708 19.50 40.57 19.03
CA LEU A 708 20.65 40.40 19.91
C LEU A 708 20.40 40.90 21.35
N ALA A 709 19.22 41.46 21.64
CA ALA A 709 18.85 42.02 22.95
C ALA A 709 18.09 40.99 23.79
#